data_AF-A0A2G3A688-F1
#
_entry.id   AF-A0A2G3A688-F1
#
_cell.length_a   1.000
_cell.length_b   1.000
_cell.length_c   1.000
_cell.angle_alpha   90.00
_cell.angle_beta   90.00
_cell.angle_gamma   90.00
#
_symmetry.space_group_name_H-M   'P 1'
#
loop_
_entity.id
_entity.type
_entity.pdbx_description
1 polymer ?
#
loop_
_entity_poly.entity_id
_entity_poly.type
_entity_poly.pdbx_seq_one_letter_code
_entity_poly.pdbx_strand_id
1 'polypeptide(L)'
;MTSDMPPVSMRSSRSSFGSSNGYETPSHYSFPTSNGDDYDSDGSNFAPPTPNTLSSVLSPELAGAIPYIDRFQVEGFLKSMQKQIHSAGKRGFFMKKSVGPQVREKFTFEDMLCFQREPIPTSILKINGDLVSRAVKLFQSILKYMGIDSYDRVAPIRLDERIELVGKLFKQALKRSELRDEIFAQISKQTRNNPERHSLIKAWELMYLCASCMPPSKEIGGYLSEYIHTVAHGTNTDSEVQVFAINTLNALKCSIKAGPRTTIPGREEIEAQLTGKKLTTIVFFLDETFEEITYDMATTVADAIEEVAGIIKLSAHASFSLFECRKAVTGSKSPDLGNEEYIGLDENKYIGDLLADFKASKDRSKGEILHCKLIFKKKLFRESDEAVTEPMFMQLSYVQLQHDYIMGNYPVGKDDAAQMSALQILVDIGYVDGPESCTDWTSLLERFLPRQIAMTRAKREWELDILSRYQLMENLTKDDAKQQFLRILRTLPYGNSVFFAVRKIDDPIGLLPGKIILGINKRGVHFFRPVPKEYLHSAELRDIMQFGSSNTAVFFKMRVAGVLHIFQFETKQGEEICVALQTHINDVMLRRYSKARSSANSSVNGDVPNNLKTANTDINERRIQDLSRALEESQKKVNDLLEDLHERQKQESEMQEELDHLKDNLSFEKQNLAAAAYDCDKFRSLCDEKDAELQAVLTEKRNLEMRLSKLSSQGLEKNITKELVEANNQVLQKIQQELKARTMELRTAEETKRRLLSEKASLEEKITGLEKKKSSEMENLQKDFEKECKGLRLQVTELQRKLEEAKHDLIGAQSGLAAKDKELEMLQNNLKELEELREMKEDIDRKNAQTAAILKMQGAQLAEMEALYREEQVLRKKYFNIIEDMKGKIRVYCRLRPLCEKEITAKETNAIRSVDEFTVEHLWKDDKAKQHMYDRVFDGNATQDDVFEDTKARKK
;
A
#
# COMPACT_ATOMS: atom_id res chain seq x y z
N MET A 1 48.98 -35.53 -32.71
CA MET A 1 50.25 -35.31 -31.99
C MET A 1 50.01 -34.22 -30.98
N THR A 2 50.24 -34.54 -29.68
CA THR A 2 50.29 -33.68 -28.46
C THR A 2 49.09 -32.75 -28.21
N SER A 3 48.42 -32.71 -27.06
CA SER A 3 48.77 -33.10 -25.69
C SER A 3 47.51 -33.10 -24.78
N ASP A 4 47.33 -34.20 -24.06
CA ASP A 4 47.21 -34.30 -22.59
C ASP A 4 46.20 -33.46 -21.79
N MET A 5 45.13 -34.16 -21.40
CA MET A 5 44.46 -34.18 -20.09
C MET A 5 44.62 -35.60 -19.56
N PRO A 6 44.82 -35.87 -18.25
CA PRO A 6 43.74 -36.49 -17.43
C PRO A 6 43.92 -36.25 -15.88
N PRO A 7 43.35 -37.04 -14.93
CA PRO A 7 41.94 -37.23 -14.58
C PRO A 7 41.62 -37.34 -13.04
N VAL A 8 40.31 -37.21 -12.73
CA VAL A 8 39.37 -38.01 -11.90
C VAL A 8 39.83 -39.02 -10.79
N SER A 9 39.02 -39.06 -9.70
CA SER A 9 38.54 -40.22 -8.88
C SER A 9 39.29 -40.61 -7.58
N MET A 10 38.70 -41.11 -6.47
CA MET A 10 37.40 -41.73 -6.12
C MET A 10 37.19 -41.80 -4.58
N ARG A 11 35.91 -41.87 -4.12
CA ARG A 11 35.31 -42.66 -2.99
C ARG A 11 35.84 -42.47 -1.53
N SER A 12 35.13 -42.69 -0.42
CA SER A 12 33.73 -43.04 -0.06
C SER A 12 33.62 -43.13 1.50
N SER A 13 32.48 -42.75 2.07
CA SER A 13 31.82 -43.31 3.28
C SER A 13 32.48 -43.24 4.68
N ARG A 14 31.84 -42.54 5.63
CA ARG A 14 31.16 -43.13 6.83
C ARG A 14 30.64 -42.05 7.81
N SER A 15 29.45 -42.30 8.33
CA SER A 15 28.71 -41.56 9.35
C SER A 15 29.17 -41.88 10.78
N SER A 16 28.89 -40.98 11.74
CA SER A 16 28.60 -41.30 13.15
C SER A 16 27.94 -40.10 13.85
N PHE A 17 26.84 -40.36 14.55
CA PHE A 17 26.07 -39.46 15.41
C PHE A 17 26.77 -39.14 16.73
N GLY A 18 26.44 -37.99 17.34
CA GLY A 18 26.74 -37.67 18.74
C GLY A 18 26.04 -36.39 19.20
N SER A 19 25.02 -36.53 20.05
CA SER A 19 24.21 -35.48 20.67
C SER A 19 24.92 -34.80 21.85
N SER A 20 24.68 -33.51 22.10
CA SER A 20 24.61 -32.96 23.46
C SER A 20 24.06 -31.54 23.50
N ASN A 21 23.02 -31.34 24.33
CA ASN A 21 22.58 -30.07 24.88
C ASN A 21 23.73 -29.31 25.56
N GLY A 22 23.63 -27.99 25.60
CA GLY A 22 24.44 -27.14 26.47
C GLY A 22 24.12 -25.66 26.30
N TYR A 23 23.24 -25.14 27.16
CA TYR A 23 23.18 -23.71 27.48
C TYR A 23 24.56 -23.28 27.99
N GLU A 24 25.09 -22.15 27.53
CA GLU A 24 25.93 -21.27 28.36
C GLU A 24 26.21 -19.91 27.71
N THR A 25 25.88 -18.88 28.47
CA THR A 25 26.40 -17.51 28.41
C THR A 25 27.92 -17.46 28.49
N PRO A 26 28.56 -16.37 28.03
CA PRO A 26 29.81 -15.95 28.64
C PRO A 26 29.84 -14.46 28.96
N SER A 27 29.97 -14.19 30.27
CA SER A 27 30.52 -12.94 30.80
C SER A 27 31.99 -13.14 31.15
N HIS A 28 32.77 -12.08 30.88
CA HIS A 28 34.09 -11.72 31.41
C HIS A 28 35.21 -12.77 31.48
N TYR A 29 36.37 -12.45 30.87
CA TYR A 29 37.63 -12.47 31.61
C TYR A 29 38.67 -11.51 31.00
N SER A 30 39.42 -10.93 31.92
CA SER A 30 40.51 -9.98 31.84
C SER A 30 41.87 -10.59 31.46
N PHE A 31 42.69 -9.77 30.79
CA PHE A 31 44.18 -9.67 30.72
C PHE A 31 45.08 -10.84 31.17
N PRO A 32 46.19 -11.09 30.43
CA PRO A 32 47.47 -10.47 30.83
C PRO A 32 48.38 -9.94 29.68
N THR A 33 49.06 -8.82 29.97
CA THR A 33 50.49 -8.44 29.74
C THR A 33 51.33 -9.31 28.78
N SER A 34 52.28 -8.85 27.96
CA SER A 34 53.14 -7.66 27.84
C SER A 34 54.38 -8.19 27.09
N ASN A 35 54.90 -7.49 26.08
CA ASN A 35 56.34 -7.32 25.83
C ASN A 35 56.52 -6.34 24.67
N GLY A 36 57.14 -5.20 24.97
CA GLY A 36 57.62 -4.22 23.99
C GLY A 36 58.97 -4.63 23.41
N ASP A 37 59.32 -4.07 22.26
CA ASP A 37 60.25 -2.94 22.18
C ASP A 37 60.46 -2.52 20.71
N ASP A 38 60.48 -1.19 20.53
CA ASP A 38 61.23 -0.36 19.57
C ASP A 38 61.29 -0.69 18.07
N TYR A 39 60.77 0.23 17.23
CA TYR A 39 61.57 1.24 16.52
C TYR A 39 60.74 2.13 15.56
N ASP A 40 60.87 3.45 15.77
CA ASP A 40 60.76 4.65 14.93
C ASP A 40 59.93 4.69 13.62
N SER A 41 59.02 5.67 13.50
CA SER A 41 59.35 6.99 12.89
C SER A 41 58.09 7.87 12.64
N ASP A 42 58.14 9.08 13.21
CA ASP A 42 57.62 10.39 12.77
C ASP A 42 56.18 10.62 12.25
N GLY A 43 55.52 11.61 12.87
CA GLY A 43 54.94 12.72 12.10
C GLY A 43 53.47 13.10 12.27
N SER A 44 53.15 13.80 13.37
CA SER A 44 52.22 14.96 13.44
C SER A 44 50.73 14.80 13.04
N ASN A 45 49.84 14.82 14.04
CA ASN A 45 48.92 15.92 14.39
C ASN A 45 47.59 15.40 14.96
N PHE A 46 47.48 15.57 16.28
CA PHE A 46 46.30 15.34 17.09
C PHE A 46 45.11 16.19 16.61
N ALA A 47 44.00 15.54 16.27
CA ALA A 47 42.68 16.13 16.41
C ALA A 47 42.28 16.08 17.91
N PRO A 48 41.70 17.15 18.49
CA PRO A 48 41.25 17.11 19.88
C PRO A 48 40.00 16.22 20.01
N PRO A 49 39.74 15.64 21.18
CA PRO A 49 38.57 14.81 21.41
C PRO A 49 37.29 15.66 21.31
N THR A 50 36.27 15.10 20.67
CA THR A 50 34.89 15.63 20.64
C THR A 50 34.40 15.85 22.08
N PRO A 51 33.91 17.05 22.46
CA PRO A 51 33.32 17.26 23.76
C PRO A 51 31.91 16.63 23.81
N ASN A 52 31.70 15.72 24.74
CA ASN A 52 30.38 15.18 25.10
C ASN A 52 29.40 16.31 25.45
N THR A 53 28.49 16.65 24.53
CA THR A 53 27.32 17.54 24.75
C THR A 53 26.05 16.78 25.14
N LEU A 54 26.13 15.47 25.37
CA LEU A 54 25.02 14.66 25.88
C LEU A 54 25.11 14.55 27.42
N SER A 55 24.56 15.53 28.14
CA SER A 55 24.35 15.40 29.58
C SER A 55 23.04 16.07 30.03
N SER A 56 22.02 15.23 30.19
CA SER A 56 20.98 15.19 31.23
C SER A 56 19.76 14.50 30.62
N VAL A 57 19.29 13.41 31.25
CA VAL A 57 18.06 12.64 30.96
C VAL A 57 17.18 13.25 29.85
N LEU A 58 17.30 12.74 28.61
CA LEU A 58 16.42 13.13 27.50
C LEU A 58 14.98 12.68 27.81
N SER A 59 14.00 13.50 27.47
CA SER A 59 12.57 13.18 27.66
C SER A 59 12.20 11.92 26.85
N PRO A 60 11.33 11.03 27.38
CA PRO A 60 10.87 9.83 26.65
C PRO A 60 10.31 10.14 25.25
N GLU A 61 9.73 11.33 25.07
CA GLU A 61 9.15 11.85 23.82
C GLU A 61 10.19 12.11 22.69
N LEU A 62 11.47 12.14 23.03
CA LEU A 62 12.58 12.35 22.08
C LEU A 62 13.47 11.11 21.92
N ALA A 63 13.15 9.99 22.59
CA ALA A 63 13.90 8.74 22.47
C ALA A 63 13.98 8.24 21.01
N GLY A 64 12.88 8.38 20.25
CA GLY A 64 12.83 8.02 18.84
C GLY A 64 13.70 8.88 17.91
N ALA A 65 14.17 10.04 18.35
CA ALA A 65 15.10 10.90 17.59
C ALA A 65 16.57 10.48 17.73
N ILE A 66 16.92 9.74 18.78
CA ILE A 66 18.29 9.38 19.14
C ILE A 66 19.01 8.61 18.02
N PRO A 67 18.40 7.59 17.39
CA PRO A 67 19.05 6.85 16.29
C PRO A 67 19.36 7.73 15.06
N TYR A 68 18.74 8.91 14.97
CA TYR A 68 18.86 9.83 13.83
C TYR A 68 19.68 11.08 14.16
N ILE A 69 20.29 11.16 15.35
CA ILE A 69 20.98 12.36 15.84
C ILE A 69 22.07 12.86 14.88
N ASP A 70 22.76 11.94 14.20
CA ASP A 70 23.81 12.26 13.23
C ASP A 70 23.31 13.01 11.98
N ARG A 71 22.00 12.98 11.71
CA ARG A 71 21.37 13.74 10.62
C ARG A 71 21.07 15.18 11.01
N PHE A 72 20.93 15.47 12.30
CA PHE A 72 20.67 16.82 12.80
C PHE A 72 21.98 17.62 12.88
N GLN A 73 21.95 18.89 12.48
CA GLN A 73 23.09 19.79 12.55
C GLN A 73 23.25 20.39 13.95
N VAL A 74 23.30 19.54 14.98
CA VAL A 74 23.21 19.95 16.40
C VAL A 74 24.25 21.02 16.75
N GLU A 75 25.55 20.73 16.62
CA GLU A 75 26.60 21.67 17.00
C GLU A 75 26.56 22.98 16.22
N GLY A 76 26.37 22.90 14.89
CA GLY A 76 26.31 24.07 14.01
C GLY A 76 25.10 24.95 14.28
N PHE A 77 23.95 24.34 14.58
CA PHE A 77 22.72 25.02 14.95
C PHE A 77 22.86 25.71 16.31
N LEU A 78 23.29 25.00 17.34
CA LEU A 78 23.49 25.53 18.70
C LEU A 78 24.44 26.73 18.71
N LYS A 79 25.59 26.61 18.02
CA LYS A 79 26.57 27.71 17.89
C LYS A 79 25.99 28.93 17.19
N SER A 80 25.16 28.72 16.16
CA SER A 80 24.56 29.82 15.40
C SER A 80 23.41 30.48 16.17
N MET A 81 22.60 29.71 16.90
CA MET A 81 21.57 30.22 17.82
C MET A 81 22.18 31.07 18.92
N GLN A 82 23.25 30.59 19.55
CA GLN A 82 23.95 31.35 20.57
C GLN A 82 24.47 32.68 20.00
N LYS A 83 25.07 32.69 18.80
CA LYS A 83 25.47 33.94 18.13
C LYS A 83 24.29 34.89 17.86
N GLN A 84 23.14 34.36 17.41
CA GLN A 84 21.94 35.17 17.15
C GLN A 84 21.44 35.86 18.43
N ILE A 85 21.35 35.14 19.55
CA ILE A 85 20.94 35.69 20.86
C ILE A 85 21.90 36.80 21.31
N HIS A 86 23.21 36.57 21.24
CA HIS A 86 24.21 37.57 21.63
C HIS A 86 24.20 38.81 20.71
N SER A 87 23.84 38.64 19.44
CA SER A 87 23.71 39.75 18.49
C SER A 87 22.42 40.58 18.66
N ALA A 88 21.32 39.94 19.05
CA ALA A 88 20.05 40.60 19.35
C ALA A 88 20.12 41.44 20.64
N GLY A 89 20.87 40.99 21.64
CA GLY A 89 21.10 41.71 22.90
C GLY A 89 21.85 43.04 22.76
N LYS A 90 22.49 43.33 21.61
CA LYS A 90 23.18 44.61 21.35
C LYS A 90 22.28 45.71 20.75
N ARG A 91 21.04 45.42 20.36
CA ARG A 91 20.14 46.38 19.70
C ARG A 91 18.97 46.90 20.55
N GLY A 92 18.86 46.50 21.82
CA GLY A 92 17.80 46.95 22.74
C GLY A 92 18.32 47.82 23.88
N PHE A 93 18.53 49.11 23.64
CA PHE A 93 18.61 50.09 24.73
C PHE A 93 17.17 50.49 25.09
N PHE A 94 16.81 50.28 26.37
CA PHE A 94 15.53 50.57 27.04
C PHE A 94 14.38 49.57 26.83
N MET A 95 14.35 48.50 27.63
CA MET A 95 13.12 48.01 28.28
C MET A 95 13.46 47.41 29.66
N LYS A 96 12.68 47.80 30.68
CA LYS A 96 12.92 47.53 32.11
C LYS A 96 12.87 46.03 32.44
N LYS A 97 13.83 45.59 33.27
CA LYS A 97 13.88 44.28 33.94
C LYS A 97 12.65 44.06 34.83
N SER A 98 11.96 42.93 34.63
CA SER A 98 11.20 42.24 35.68
C SER A 98 11.99 41.00 36.16
N VAL A 99 11.86 40.68 37.44
CA VAL A 99 12.69 39.75 38.23
C VAL A 99 11.99 38.38 38.35
N GLY A 100 12.69 37.26 38.09
CA GLY A 100 12.27 35.86 38.33
C GLY A 100 13.01 34.85 37.42
N PRO A 101 13.34 33.60 37.85
CA PRO A 101 14.71 33.08 37.78
C PRO A 101 15.08 32.14 36.61
N GLN A 102 16.40 32.06 36.37
CA GLN A 102 17.20 31.15 35.52
C GLN A 102 17.23 31.43 34.01
N VAL A 103 18.23 32.22 33.58
CA VAL A 103 18.75 32.18 32.20
C VAL A 103 19.40 30.81 32.02
N ARG A 104 18.76 29.88 31.29
CA ARG A 104 19.37 28.61 30.87
C ARG A 104 20.65 28.95 30.06
N GLU A 105 21.81 28.69 30.65
CA GLU A 105 23.11 29.09 30.06
C GLU A 105 23.56 28.20 28.88
N LYS A 106 22.84 27.11 28.58
CA LYS A 106 23.15 26.19 27.47
C LYS A 106 21.88 25.76 26.75
N PHE A 107 21.81 26.05 25.45
CA PHE A 107 20.75 25.58 24.54
C PHE A 107 21.01 24.10 24.22
N THR A 108 20.00 23.25 24.37
CA THR A 108 20.11 21.78 24.30
C THR A 108 19.59 21.23 22.95
N PHE A 109 19.80 19.92 22.71
CA PHE A 109 19.22 19.23 21.57
C PHE A 109 17.69 19.22 21.60
N GLU A 110 17.09 19.14 22.79
CA GLU A 110 15.64 19.28 22.97
C GLU A 110 15.16 20.67 22.57
N ASP A 111 15.84 21.74 23.01
CA ASP A 111 15.50 23.11 22.62
C ASP A 111 15.60 23.33 21.09
N MET A 112 16.50 22.60 20.41
CA MET A 112 16.59 22.62 18.94
C MET A 112 15.36 22.03 18.26
N LEU A 113 14.68 21.07 18.88
CA LEU A 113 13.51 20.38 18.33
C LEU A 113 12.18 20.89 18.91
N CYS A 114 12.19 21.86 19.81
CA CYS A 114 10.97 22.49 20.33
C CYS A 114 10.63 23.81 19.63
N PHE A 115 9.37 24.22 19.77
CA PHE A 115 8.83 25.46 19.22
C PHE A 115 9.71 26.68 19.51
N GLN A 116 9.87 27.53 18.50
CA GLN A 116 10.45 28.87 18.66
C GLN A 116 9.69 29.90 17.81
N ARG A 117 9.72 31.17 18.25
CA ARG A 117 9.06 32.29 17.55
C ARG A 117 9.98 32.96 16.55
N GLU A 118 11.28 33.02 16.85
CA GLU A 118 12.27 33.70 16.04
C GLU A 118 12.72 32.82 14.86
N PRO A 119 13.06 33.40 13.71
CA PRO A 119 13.63 32.64 12.60
C PRO A 119 14.88 31.85 13.01
N ILE A 120 15.00 30.61 12.53
CA ILE A 120 16.20 29.79 12.71
C ILE A 120 17.43 30.45 12.02
N PRO A 121 18.63 30.36 12.61
CA PRO A 121 19.86 30.93 12.04
C PRO A 121 20.48 30.07 10.93
N THR A 122 20.16 28.78 10.89
CA THR A 122 20.67 27.78 9.96
C THR A 122 19.67 26.62 9.88
N SER A 123 19.87 25.69 8.95
CA SER A 123 19.07 24.46 8.82
C SER A 123 19.10 23.58 10.09
N ILE A 124 18.02 22.83 10.29
CA ILE A 124 17.88 21.83 11.36
C ILE A 124 18.67 20.57 10.98
N LEU A 125 18.55 20.12 9.74
CA LEU A 125 19.27 18.97 9.22
C LEU A 125 20.63 19.39 8.64
N LYS A 126 21.56 18.43 8.60
CA LYS A 126 22.83 18.57 7.88
C LYS A 126 22.55 18.53 6.38
N ILE A 127 22.56 19.71 5.75
CA ILE A 127 22.31 19.87 4.30
C ILE A 127 23.45 20.63 3.64
N ASN A 128 23.54 20.54 2.31
CA ASN A 128 24.51 21.29 1.52
C ASN A 128 24.42 22.80 1.79
N GLY A 129 25.58 23.48 1.91
CA GLY A 129 25.66 24.89 2.29
C GLY A 129 24.80 25.83 1.44
N ASP A 130 24.68 25.56 0.13
CA ASP A 130 23.84 26.32 -0.81
C ASP A 130 22.34 26.28 -0.49
N LEU A 131 21.90 25.26 0.26
CA LEU A 131 20.51 25.05 0.66
C LEU A 131 20.17 25.70 1.99
N VAL A 132 21.15 26.02 2.84
CA VAL A 132 20.94 26.57 4.19
C VAL A 132 20.15 27.88 4.14
N SER A 133 20.50 28.78 3.21
CA SER A 133 19.76 30.04 3.03
C SER A 133 18.30 29.83 2.61
N ARG A 134 18.00 28.73 1.92
CA ARG A 134 16.62 28.35 1.55
C ARG A 134 15.90 27.73 2.73
N ALA A 135 16.56 26.87 3.51
CA ALA A 135 16.01 26.29 4.74
C ALA A 135 15.56 27.38 5.73
N VAL A 136 16.37 28.43 5.92
CA VAL A 136 15.99 29.58 6.76
C VAL A 136 14.76 30.31 6.22
N LYS A 137 14.65 30.49 4.90
CA LYS A 137 13.47 31.10 4.25
C LYS A 137 12.21 30.22 4.33
N LEU A 138 12.38 28.89 4.30
CA LEU A 138 11.29 27.95 4.52
C LEU A 138 10.73 28.11 5.93
N PHE A 139 11.60 28.19 6.93
CA PHE A 139 11.17 28.40 8.31
C PHE A 139 10.43 29.72 8.51
N GLN A 140 10.90 30.81 7.90
CA GLN A 140 10.17 32.09 7.90
C GLN A 140 8.78 31.96 7.27
N SER A 141 8.66 31.19 6.19
CA SER A 141 7.36 30.93 5.55
C SER A 141 6.43 30.09 6.44
N ILE A 142 6.98 29.14 7.22
CA ILE A 142 6.25 28.35 8.22
C ILE A 142 5.77 29.26 9.36
N LEU A 143 6.64 30.10 9.93
CA LEU A 143 6.26 31.06 10.97
C LEU A 143 5.16 32.00 10.47
N LYS A 144 5.30 32.50 9.25
CA LYS A 144 4.28 33.32 8.61
C LYS A 144 2.97 32.56 8.49
N TYR A 145 2.97 31.33 7.99
CA TYR A 145 1.77 30.51 7.86
C TYR A 145 1.06 30.30 9.20
N MET A 146 1.82 30.08 10.27
CA MET A 146 1.33 29.90 11.64
C MET A 146 0.81 31.19 12.30
N GLY A 147 0.94 32.35 11.64
CA GLY A 147 0.52 33.64 12.18
C GLY A 147 1.52 34.26 13.16
N ILE A 148 2.79 33.81 13.16
CA ILE A 148 3.83 34.26 14.12
C ILE A 148 4.60 35.50 13.60
N ASP A 149 4.28 35.99 12.40
CA ASP A 149 5.01 37.11 11.80
C ASP A 149 4.56 38.51 12.22
N SER A 150 5.57 39.25 12.72
CA SER A 150 5.73 40.68 12.99
C SER A 150 4.52 41.43 13.56
N TYR A 151 4.57 41.65 14.88
CA TYR A 151 4.06 42.73 15.79
C TYR A 151 3.02 43.80 15.35
N ASP A 152 2.60 43.88 14.09
CA ASP A 152 1.87 45.00 13.48
C ASP A 152 0.59 44.55 12.72
N ARG A 153 0.32 43.23 12.63
CA ARG A 153 -0.92 42.72 12.00
C ARG A 153 -1.99 42.38 13.03
N VAL A 154 -3.06 43.18 13.01
CA VAL A 154 -4.29 42.98 13.83
C VAL A 154 -5.24 41.93 13.21
N ALA A 155 -5.08 41.62 11.92
CA ALA A 155 -5.99 40.74 11.17
C ALA A 155 -5.40 39.33 10.91
N PRO A 156 -6.22 38.26 10.99
CA PRO A 156 -5.83 36.91 10.60
C PRO A 156 -5.37 36.83 9.14
N ILE A 157 -4.47 35.88 8.85
CA ILE A 157 -3.98 35.66 7.48
C ILE A 157 -5.13 35.17 6.60
N ARG A 158 -5.35 35.87 5.48
CA ARG A 158 -6.37 35.52 4.50
C ARG A 158 -6.07 34.15 3.88
N LEU A 159 -7.12 33.43 3.49
CA LEU A 159 -7.00 32.11 2.84
C LEU A 159 -6.08 32.16 1.61
N ASP A 160 -6.22 33.19 0.78
CA ASP A 160 -5.37 33.44 -0.39
C ASP A 160 -3.87 33.52 -0.07
N GLU A 161 -3.51 34.24 1.01
CA GLU A 161 -2.12 34.38 1.43
C GLU A 161 -1.58 33.04 1.97
N ARG A 162 -2.42 32.24 2.64
CA ARG A 162 -2.06 30.87 3.05
C ARG A 162 -1.80 29.96 1.85
N ILE A 163 -2.67 29.99 0.84
CA ILE A 163 -2.50 29.17 -0.38
C ILE A 163 -1.20 29.53 -1.12
N GLU A 164 -0.89 30.83 -1.25
CA GLU A 164 0.38 31.26 -1.85
C GLU A 164 1.61 30.80 -1.07
N LEU A 165 1.55 30.81 0.27
CA LEU A 165 2.64 30.33 1.11
C LEU A 165 2.86 28.83 0.91
N VAL A 166 1.79 28.03 0.92
CA VAL A 166 1.85 26.59 0.67
C VAL A 166 2.44 26.30 -0.72
N GLY A 167 1.99 27.00 -1.76
CA GLY A 167 2.55 26.86 -3.11
C GLY A 167 4.06 27.20 -3.17
N LYS A 168 4.52 28.20 -2.42
CA LYS A 168 5.96 28.55 -2.31
C LYS A 168 6.76 27.46 -1.60
N LEU A 169 6.22 26.85 -0.55
CA LEU A 169 6.84 25.74 0.18
C LEU A 169 6.99 24.52 -0.74
N PHE A 170 5.90 24.09 -1.40
CA PHE A 170 5.90 22.95 -2.32
C PHE A 170 6.85 23.13 -3.49
N LYS A 171 6.94 24.33 -4.05
CA LYS A 171 7.89 24.65 -5.13
C LYS A 171 9.36 24.36 -4.78
N GLN A 172 9.73 24.51 -3.51
CA GLN A 172 11.10 24.22 -3.06
C GLN A 172 11.27 22.74 -2.69
N ALA A 173 10.32 22.16 -1.97
CA ALA A 173 10.43 20.79 -1.43
C ALA A 173 10.21 19.69 -2.47
N LEU A 174 9.29 19.85 -3.43
CA LEU A 174 9.09 18.84 -4.48
C LEU A 174 10.31 18.75 -5.42
N LYS A 175 11.06 19.85 -5.57
CA LYS A 175 12.25 19.89 -6.44
C LYS A 175 13.50 19.27 -5.81
N ARG A 176 13.60 19.23 -4.47
CA ARG A 176 14.82 18.87 -3.73
C ARG A 176 14.50 18.05 -2.49
N SER A 177 14.95 16.80 -2.46
CA SER A 177 14.68 15.88 -1.35
C SER A 177 15.22 16.38 -0.01
N GLU A 178 16.37 17.07 0.00
CA GLU A 178 16.97 17.59 1.24
C GLU A 178 16.12 18.71 1.85
N LEU A 179 15.50 19.55 1.02
CA LEU A 179 14.59 20.59 1.50
C LEU A 179 13.23 20.02 1.92
N ARG A 180 12.83 18.87 1.36
CA ARG A 180 11.61 18.17 1.77
C ARG A 180 11.75 17.65 3.20
N ASP A 181 12.82 16.94 3.50
CA ASP A 181 13.09 16.44 4.85
C ASP A 181 13.25 17.58 5.86
N GLU A 182 13.92 18.67 5.45
CA GLU A 182 14.06 19.87 6.27
C GLU A 182 12.71 20.52 6.60
N ILE A 183 11.75 20.60 5.65
CA ILE A 183 10.40 21.11 5.95
C ILE A 183 9.72 20.24 7.00
N PHE A 184 9.76 18.92 6.87
CA PHE A 184 9.13 18.04 7.85
C PHE A 184 9.76 18.18 9.25
N ALA A 185 11.08 18.29 9.32
CA ALA A 185 11.79 18.54 10.58
C ALA A 185 11.43 19.90 11.19
N GLN A 186 11.34 20.95 10.36
CA GLN A 186 10.94 22.30 10.80
C GLN A 186 9.50 22.36 11.29
N ILE A 187 8.55 21.69 10.61
CA ILE A 187 7.15 21.65 11.06
C ILE A 187 7.05 20.84 12.36
N SER A 188 7.72 19.67 12.45
CA SER A 188 7.76 18.88 13.69
C SER A 188 8.34 19.66 14.86
N LYS A 189 9.34 20.52 14.62
CA LYS A 189 9.84 21.45 15.63
C LYS A 189 8.75 22.40 16.13
N GLN A 190 7.95 22.95 15.21
CA GLN A 190 6.90 23.92 15.55
C GLN A 190 5.65 23.29 16.18
N THR A 191 5.51 21.95 16.16
CA THR A 191 4.43 21.23 16.86
C THR A 191 4.81 20.82 18.28
N ARG A 192 6.10 20.70 18.60
CA ARG A 192 6.58 20.26 19.93
C ARG A 192 6.65 21.44 20.91
N ASN A 193 6.04 21.29 22.10
CA ASN A 193 6.04 22.29 23.17
C ASN A 193 5.58 23.69 22.71
N ASN A 194 4.64 23.75 21.77
CA ASN A 194 4.06 25.01 21.31
C ASN A 194 3.00 25.50 22.32
N PRO A 195 3.22 26.65 22.98
CA PRO A 195 2.30 27.15 24.01
C PRO A 195 1.01 27.77 23.44
N GLU A 196 0.97 28.09 22.14
CA GLU A 196 -0.16 28.76 21.51
C GLU A 196 -1.02 27.78 20.72
N ARG A 197 -2.22 27.47 21.23
CA ARG A 197 -3.19 26.56 20.58
C ARG A 197 -3.41 26.88 19.10
N HIS A 198 -3.62 28.15 18.74
CA HIS A 198 -3.88 28.56 17.36
C HIS A 198 -2.70 28.22 16.43
N SER A 199 -1.47 28.58 16.83
CA SER A 199 -0.29 28.34 16.01
C SER A 199 0.05 26.86 15.93
N LEU A 200 -0.22 26.09 17.01
CA LEU A 200 -0.08 24.63 17.03
C LEU A 200 -1.00 23.95 16.02
N ILE A 201 -2.29 24.33 15.98
CA ILE A 201 -3.25 23.82 14.97
C ILE A 201 -2.76 24.14 13.57
N LYS A 202 -2.21 25.35 13.33
CA LYS A 202 -1.64 25.72 12.02
C LYS A 202 -0.37 24.96 11.65
N ALA A 203 0.47 24.59 12.61
CA ALA A 203 1.60 23.71 12.35
C ALA A 203 1.14 22.31 11.91
N TRP A 204 0.12 21.75 12.57
CA TRP A 204 -0.45 20.45 12.19
C TRP A 204 -1.23 20.47 10.87
N GLU A 205 -1.97 21.54 10.59
CA GLU A 205 -2.60 21.77 9.27
C GLU A 205 -1.54 21.77 8.16
N LEU A 206 -0.39 22.40 8.40
CA LEU A 206 0.72 22.41 7.44
C LEU A 206 1.43 21.05 7.32
N MET A 207 1.58 20.32 8.44
CA MET A 207 2.11 18.95 8.42
C MET A 207 1.24 18.04 7.55
N TYR A 208 -0.08 18.13 7.72
CA TYR A 208 -1.06 17.40 6.93
C TYR A 208 -0.94 17.74 5.44
N LEU A 209 -0.92 19.04 5.08
CA LEU A 209 -0.74 19.49 3.70
C LEU A 209 0.54 18.92 3.05
N CYS A 210 1.65 18.92 3.79
CA CYS A 210 2.90 18.34 3.30
C CYS A 210 2.77 16.83 3.10
N ALA A 211 2.23 16.09 4.07
CA ALA A 211 2.02 14.65 4.00
C ALA A 211 1.10 14.21 2.84
N SER A 212 0.08 15.01 2.52
CA SER A 212 -0.83 14.78 1.38
C SER A 212 -0.16 14.98 0.03
N CYS A 213 0.95 15.70 -0.04
CA CYS A 213 1.64 16.03 -1.29
C CYS A 213 2.92 15.20 -1.49
N MET A 214 3.60 14.83 -0.40
CA MET A 214 4.88 14.14 -0.48
C MET A 214 5.23 13.44 0.85
N PRO A 215 5.88 12.28 0.82
CA PRO A 215 6.42 11.66 2.02
C PRO A 215 7.80 12.25 2.36
N PRO A 216 8.23 12.21 3.65
CA PRO A 216 9.64 12.36 3.99
C PRO A 216 10.47 11.24 3.36
N SER A 217 11.79 11.44 3.25
CA SER A 217 12.68 10.37 2.79
C SER A 217 12.69 9.18 3.76
N LYS A 218 13.14 8.02 3.28
CA LYS A 218 13.31 6.82 4.11
C LYS A 218 14.25 7.04 5.30
N GLU A 219 15.14 8.05 5.24
CA GLU A 219 16.14 8.32 6.26
C GLU A 219 15.55 8.99 7.51
N ILE A 220 14.48 9.78 7.38
CA ILE A 220 13.81 10.47 8.50
C ILE A 220 12.35 10.04 8.68
N GLY A 221 11.78 9.32 7.71
CA GLY A 221 10.39 8.90 7.70
C GLY A 221 10.00 8.02 8.89
N GLY A 222 10.88 7.11 9.34
CA GLY A 222 10.64 6.29 10.53
C GLY A 222 10.44 7.14 11.79
N TYR A 223 11.32 8.12 12.00
CA TYR A 223 11.23 9.07 13.13
C TYR A 223 9.93 9.90 13.09
N LEU A 224 9.58 10.45 11.93
CA LEU A 224 8.39 11.29 11.79
C LEU A 224 7.11 10.50 11.95
N SER A 225 7.02 9.31 11.35
CA SER A 225 5.85 8.44 11.47
C SER A 225 5.58 8.04 12.92
N GLU A 226 6.63 7.67 13.67
CA GLU A 226 6.51 7.33 15.09
C GLU A 226 6.01 8.53 15.92
N TYR A 227 6.58 9.73 15.66
CA TYR A 227 6.15 10.95 16.33
C TYR A 227 4.67 11.28 16.04
N ILE A 228 4.27 11.23 14.77
CA ILE A 228 2.90 11.52 14.35
C ILE A 228 1.93 10.49 14.93
N HIS A 229 2.31 9.20 14.94
CA HIS A 229 1.53 8.13 15.55
C HIS A 229 1.32 8.36 17.06
N THR A 230 2.37 8.77 17.77
CA THR A 230 2.30 9.09 19.20
C THR A 230 1.32 10.24 19.48
N VAL A 231 1.35 11.30 18.66
CA VAL A 231 0.42 12.43 18.84
C VAL A 231 -1.01 12.08 18.45
N ALA A 232 -1.20 11.31 17.38
CA ALA A 232 -2.51 10.87 16.90
C ALA A 232 -3.26 10.00 17.93
N HIS A 233 -2.53 9.20 18.72
CA HIS A 233 -3.11 8.31 19.74
C HIS A 233 -2.86 8.79 21.17
N GLY A 234 -2.38 10.02 21.36
CA GLY A 234 -2.11 10.59 22.68
C GLY A 234 -3.40 10.94 23.43
N THR A 235 -3.54 10.46 24.66
CA THR A 235 -4.74 10.64 25.50
C THR A 235 -4.96 12.07 26.00
N ASN A 236 -3.91 12.89 26.03
CA ASN A 236 -3.93 14.28 26.51
C ASN A 236 -3.78 15.32 25.37
N THR A 237 -3.88 14.90 24.11
CA THR A 237 -3.73 15.77 22.94
C THR A 237 -5.01 16.60 22.70
N ASP A 238 -4.88 17.86 22.28
CA ASP A 238 -6.03 18.66 21.83
C ASP A 238 -6.77 17.96 20.68
N SER A 239 -8.10 17.96 20.73
CA SER A 239 -8.93 17.20 19.77
C SER A 239 -8.71 17.63 18.31
N GLU A 240 -8.56 18.94 18.02
CA GLU A 240 -8.31 19.39 16.64
C GLU A 240 -6.92 18.97 16.16
N VAL A 241 -5.92 19.03 17.05
CA VAL A 241 -4.57 18.54 16.78
C VAL A 241 -4.58 17.05 16.50
N GLN A 242 -5.33 16.28 17.28
CA GLN A 242 -5.46 14.84 17.11
C GLN A 242 -6.05 14.48 15.74
N VAL A 243 -7.11 15.18 15.31
CA VAL A 243 -7.71 15.00 13.97
C VAL A 243 -6.68 15.25 12.87
N PHE A 244 -5.94 16.35 12.93
CA PHE A 244 -4.88 16.61 11.95
C PHE A 244 -3.77 15.57 12.00
N ALA A 245 -3.37 15.07 13.17
CA ALA A 245 -2.36 14.02 13.31
C ALA A 245 -2.81 12.69 12.68
N ILE A 246 -4.07 12.29 12.89
CA ILE A 246 -4.67 11.10 12.24
C ILE A 246 -4.71 11.27 10.72
N ASN A 247 -5.19 12.43 10.24
CA ASN A 247 -5.24 12.74 8.81
C ASN A 247 -3.84 12.75 8.19
N THR A 248 -2.85 13.31 8.89
CA THR A 248 -1.44 13.29 8.49
C THR A 248 -0.91 11.86 8.39
N LEU A 249 -1.21 11.01 9.37
CA LEU A 249 -0.78 9.62 9.37
C LEU A 249 -1.35 8.84 8.18
N ASN A 250 -2.64 9.03 7.88
CA ASN A 250 -3.29 8.40 6.73
C ASN A 250 -2.70 8.92 5.40
N ALA A 251 -2.53 10.23 5.27
CA ALA A 251 -1.89 10.84 4.11
C ALA A 251 -0.46 10.35 3.90
N LEU A 252 0.32 10.16 4.96
CA LEU A 252 1.67 9.58 4.90
C LEU A 252 1.67 8.14 4.42
N LYS A 253 0.74 7.30 4.88
CA LYS A 253 0.62 5.91 4.39
C LYS A 253 0.41 5.89 2.87
N CYS A 254 -0.48 6.75 2.37
CA CYS A 254 -0.74 6.88 0.93
C CYS A 254 0.49 7.44 0.19
N SER A 255 1.08 8.53 0.66
CA SER A 255 2.20 9.18 -0.03
C SER A 255 3.52 8.41 0.05
N ILE A 256 3.74 7.57 1.07
CA ILE A 256 4.89 6.64 1.12
C ILE A 256 4.79 5.61 -0.01
N LYS A 257 3.59 5.09 -0.28
CA LYS A 257 3.34 4.14 -1.38
C LYS A 257 3.41 4.84 -2.75
N ALA A 258 2.77 6.00 -2.87
CA ALA A 258 2.67 6.75 -4.12
C ALA A 258 3.95 7.51 -4.50
N GLY A 259 4.77 7.87 -3.52
CA GLY A 259 5.89 8.79 -3.70
C GLY A 259 5.46 10.26 -3.72
N PRO A 260 6.40 11.20 -3.93
CA PRO A 260 6.08 12.62 -4.00
C PRO A 260 5.33 12.97 -5.29
N ARG A 261 4.37 13.90 -5.19
CA ARG A 261 3.70 14.51 -6.36
C ARG A 261 4.72 15.03 -7.38
N THR A 262 4.41 14.85 -8.66
CA THR A 262 5.23 15.31 -9.78
C THR A 262 4.90 16.74 -10.19
N THR A 263 3.66 17.18 -9.93
CA THR A 263 3.22 18.55 -10.16
C THR A 263 2.92 19.25 -8.84
N ILE A 264 3.10 20.58 -8.81
CA ILE A 264 2.72 21.37 -7.64
C ILE A 264 1.18 21.43 -7.61
N PRO A 265 0.52 21.07 -6.50
CA PRO A 265 -0.92 21.17 -6.36
C PRO A 265 -1.45 22.55 -6.74
N GLY A 266 -2.57 22.56 -7.49
CA GLY A 266 -3.22 23.78 -7.94
C GLY A 266 -3.79 24.60 -6.78
N ARG A 267 -4.13 25.88 -7.06
CA ARG A 267 -4.77 26.75 -6.06
C ARG A 267 -6.05 26.13 -5.52
N GLU A 268 -6.87 25.57 -6.40
CA GLU A 268 -8.15 24.92 -6.09
C GLU A 268 -7.96 23.70 -5.18
N GLU A 269 -6.94 22.88 -5.44
CA GLU A 269 -6.62 21.71 -4.59
C GLU A 269 -6.19 22.13 -3.17
N ILE A 270 -5.31 23.13 -3.07
CA ILE A 270 -4.84 23.63 -1.76
C ILE A 270 -5.99 24.27 -1.00
N GLU A 271 -6.84 25.05 -1.68
CA GLU A 271 -8.02 25.66 -1.08
C GLU A 271 -9.02 24.61 -0.57
N ALA A 272 -9.30 23.58 -1.37
CA ALA A 272 -10.18 22.49 -1.00
C ALA A 272 -9.67 21.77 0.26
N GLN A 273 -8.38 21.43 0.30
CA GLN A 273 -7.73 20.80 1.45
C GLN A 273 -7.82 21.67 2.72
N LEU A 274 -7.58 22.98 2.58
CA LEU A 274 -7.64 23.94 3.69
C LEU A 274 -9.05 24.19 4.22
N THR A 275 -10.07 23.97 3.40
CA THR A 275 -11.48 24.22 3.74
C THR A 275 -12.25 22.92 4.05
N GLY A 276 -11.59 21.76 3.96
CA GLY A 276 -12.23 20.46 4.15
C GLY A 276 -13.21 20.08 3.02
N LYS A 277 -13.12 20.74 1.87
CA LYS A 277 -13.92 20.42 0.68
C LYS A 277 -13.20 19.37 -0.15
N LYS A 278 -13.96 18.52 -0.83
CA LYS A 278 -13.43 17.66 -1.89
C LYS A 278 -13.70 18.30 -3.25
N LEU A 279 -12.78 18.11 -4.19
CA LEU A 279 -12.99 18.43 -5.61
C LEU A 279 -13.70 17.27 -6.29
N THR A 280 -14.22 17.51 -7.50
CA THR A 280 -14.85 16.47 -8.31
C THR A 280 -14.23 16.38 -9.70
N THR A 281 -14.25 15.19 -10.27
CA THR A 281 -13.85 14.94 -11.66
C THR A 281 -14.68 13.82 -12.26
N ILE A 282 -14.75 13.78 -13.59
CA ILE A 282 -15.60 12.84 -14.33
C ILE A 282 -14.76 11.67 -14.84
N VAL A 283 -15.23 10.46 -14.55
CA VAL A 283 -14.72 9.21 -15.11
C VAL A 283 -15.74 8.66 -16.09
N PHE A 284 -15.35 8.49 -17.34
CA PHE A 284 -16.21 7.97 -18.41
C PHE A 284 -16.06 6.45 -18.55
N PHE A 285 -17.08 5.82 -19.09
CA PHE A 285 -17.02 4.45 -19.60
C PHE A 285 -16.97 4.47 -21.13
N LEU A 286 -16.75 3.30 -21.75
CA LEU A 286 -16.59 3.19 -23.20
C LEU A 286 -17.89 3.40 -24.00
N ASP A 287 -19.04 3.42 -23.32
CA ASP A 287 -20.34 3.78 -23.91
C ASP A 287 -20.69 5.27 -23.73
N GLU A 288 -19.71 6.10 -23.34
CA GLU A 288 -19.83 7.54 -23.07
C GLU A 288 -20.70 7.92 -21.86
N THR A 289 -21.21 6.92 -21.12
CA THR A 289 -21.74 7.17 -19.77
C THR A 289 -20.61 7.57 -18.83
N PHE A 290 -20.93 8.18 -17.69
CA PHE A 290 -19.93 8.65 -16.76
C PHE A 290 -20.43 8.64 -15.32
N GLU A 291 -19.47 8.53 -14.39
CA GLU A 291 -19.67 8.81 -12.97
C GLU A 291 -18.80 9.99 -12.55
N GLU A 292 -19.31 10.77 -11.61
CA GLU A 292 -18.56 11.84 -10.96
C GLU A 292 -17.95 11.29 -9.67
N ILE A 293 -16.63 11.39 -9.55
CA ILE A 293 -15.90 11.00 -8.34
C ILE A 293 -15.34 12.22 -7.63
N THR A 294 -15.17 12.08 -6.32
CA THR A 294 -14.50 13.08 -5.50
C THR A 294 -13.00 12.81 -5.46
N TYR A 295 -12.19 13.86 -5.33
CA TYR A 295 -10.76 13.72 -5.10
C TYR A 295 -10.23 14.88 -4.25
N ASP A 296 -9.13 14.61 -3.57
CA ASP A 296 -8.33 15.56 -2.81
C ASP A 296 -6.86 15.52 -3.26
N MET A 297 -5.99 16.22 -2.53
CA MET A 297 -4.57 16.29 -2.86
C MET A 297 -3.85 14.95 -2.80
N ALA A 298 -4.34 14.00 -2.00
CA ALA A 298 -3.71 12.71 -1.74
C ALA A 298 -4.32 11.55 -2.55
N THR A 299 -5.46 11.78 -3.21
CA THR A 299 -6.21 10.75 -3.95
C THR A 299 -5.41 10.22 -5.14
N THR A 300 -5.17 8.91 -5.12
CA THR A 300 -4.47 8.16 -6.18
C THR A 300 -5.44 7.53 -7.17
N VAL A 301 -4.91 7.00 -8.27
CA VAL A 301 -5.68 6.22 -9.24
C VAL A 301 -6.30 4.97 -8.58
N ALA A 302 -5.60 4.32 -7.65
CA ALA A 302 -6.14 3.19 -6.90
C ALA A 302 -7.39 3.59 -6.09
N ASP A 303 -7.31 4.71 -5.35
CA ASP A 303 -8.44 5.22 -4.56
C ASP A 303 -9.63 5.58 -5.47
N ALA A 304 -9.36 6.19 -6.63
CA ALA A 304 -10.38 6.52 -7.61
C ALA A 304 -11.03 5.26 -8.22
N ILE A 305 -10.27 4.19 -8.47
CA ILE A 305 -10.81 2.90 -8.93
C ILE A 305 -11.77 2.32 -7.89
N GLU A 306 -11.39 2.36 -6.61
CA GLU A 306 -12.25 1.88 -5.51
C GLU A 306 -13.53 2.71 -5.38
N GLU A 307 -13.44 4.04 -5.50
CA GLU A 307 -14.60 4.94 -5.46
C GLU A 307 -15.56 4.69 -6.64
N VAL A 308 -15.04 4.62 -7.88
CA VAL A 308 -15.86 4.30 -9.07
C VAL A 308 -16.51 2.93 -8.90
N ALA A 309 -15.74 1.91 -8.47
CA ALA A 309 -16.26 0.57 -8.26
C ALA A 309 -17.37 0.54 -7.20
N GLY A 310 -17.22 1.30 -6.12
CA GLY A 310 -18.25 1.47 -5.09
C GLY A 310 -19.54 2.11 -5.62
N ILE A 311 -19.43 3.18 -6.42
CA ILE A 311 -20.57 3.88 -7.02
C ILE A 311 -21.38 2.96 -7.94
N ILE A 312 -20.69 2.24 -8.83
CA ILE A 312 -21.34 1.33 -9.79
C ILE A 312 -21.64 -0.05 -9.20
N LYS A 313 -21.34 -0.28 -7.92
CA LYS A 313 -21.51 -1.54 -7.19
C LYS A 313 -20.80 -2.72 -7.85
N LEU A 314 -19.58 -2.51 -8.34
CA LEU A 314 -18.73 -3.53 -8.93
C LEU A 314 -17.84 -4.17 -7.87
N SER A 315 -18.14 -5.40 -7.47
CA SER A 315 -17.35 -6.12 -6.46
C SER A 315 -16.03 -6.68 -7.02
N ALA A 316 -16.07 -7.24 -8.23
CA ALA A 316 -14.91 -7.85 -8.89
C ALA A 316 -14.10 -6.84 -9.72
N HIS A 317 -13.71 -5.71 -9.13
CA HIS A 317 -13.04 -4.60 -9.84
C HIS A 317 -11.54 -4.80 -10.10
N ALA A 318 -10.91 -5.87 -9.59
CA ALA A 318 -9.46 -6.11 -9.70
C ALA A 318 -8.92 -6.26 -11.13
N SER A 319 -9.79 -6.52 -12.12
CA SER A 319 -9.42 -6.56 -13.55
C SER A 319 -9.67 -5.23 -14.27
N PHE A 320 -10.17 -4.22 -13.58
CA PHE A 320 -10.45 -2.89 -14.09
C PHE A 320 -9.41 -1.87 -13.64
N SER A 321 -9.24 -0.81 -14.43
CA SER A 321 -8.31 0.27 -14.14
C SER A 321 -8.75 1.55 -14.85
N LEU A 322 -8.09 2.66 -14.52
CA LEU A 322 -8.27 3.93 -15.21
C LEU A 322 -7.26 4.07 -16.34
N PHE A 323 -7.73 4.65 -17.43
CA PHE A 323 -6.96 4.96 -18.62
C PHE A 323 -7.09 6.44 -18.96
N GLU A 324 -6.01 7.04 -19.42
CA GLU A 324 -6.09 8.30 -20.16
C GLU A 324 -6.50 7.99 -21.59
N CYS A 325 -7.64 8.52 -22.03
CA CYS A 325 -8.01 8.55 -23.44
C CYS A 325 -7.62 9.89 -24.05
N ARG A 326 -6.78 9.86 -25.08
CA ARG A 326 -6.42 11.03 -25.89
C ARG A 326 -7.11 10.94 -27.23
N LYS A 327 -7.95 11.93 -27.52
CA LYS A 327 -8.64 12.07 -28.80
C LYS A 327 -8.23 13.36 -29.47
N ALA A 328 -7.51 13.26 -30.59
CA ALA A 328 -7.23 14.40 -31.44
C ALA A 328 -8.46 14.71 -32.29
N VAL A 329 -9.09 15.86 -32.06
CA VAL A 329 -10.20 16.33 -32.88
C VAL A 329 -9.61 17.20 -34.00
N THR A 330 -9.37 16.59 -35.16
CA THR A 330 -9.05 17.32 -36.37
C THR A 330 -10.25 18.13 -36.84
N GLY A 331 -10.06 19.42 -37.08
CA GLY A 331 -11.05 20.29 -37.71
C GLY A 331 -11.57 19.65 -39.02
N SER A 332 -12.88 19.75 -39.22
CA SER A 332 -13.67 19.08 -40.25
C SER A 332 -12.95 18.87 -41.60
N LYS A 333 -13.11 17.63 -42.13
CA LYS A 333 -12.83 17.11 -43.50
C LYS A 333 -11.81 15.95 -43.64
N SER A 334 -11.36 15.30 -42.57
CA SER A 334 -10.78 13.95 -42.67
C SER A 334 -11.79 12.88 -42.23
N PRO A 335 -11.96 11.76 -42.96
CA PRO A 335 -12.84 10.67 -42.55
C PRO A 335 -12.24 9.76 -41.48
N ASP A 336 -11.00 9.98 -41.04
CA ASP A 336 -10.43 9.21 -39.94
C ASP A 336 -11.09 9.67 -38.64
N LEU A 337 -11.83 8.76 -37.99
CA LEU A 337 -12.06 8.89 -36.56
C LEU A 337 -10.67 9.01 -35.95
N GLY A 338 -10.33 10.19 -35.44
CA GLY A 338 -9.01 10.45 -34.87
C GLY A 338 -8.64 9.32 -33.92
N ASN A 339 -7.47 8.73 -34.11
CA ASN A 339 -7.01 7.57 -33.34
C ASN A 339 -7.17 7.86 -31.84
N GLU A 340 -8.14 7.22 -31.21
CA GLU A 340 -8.30 7.26 -29.76
C GLU A 340 -7.20 6.39 -29.17
N GLU A 341 -6.26 7.05 -28.50
CA GLU A 341 -5.17 6.37 -27.81
C GLU A 341 -5.56 6.20 -26.34
N TYR A 342 -5.56 4.95 -25.87
CA TYR A 342 -5.85 4.61 -24.49
C TYR A 342 -4.56 4.21 -23.78
N ILE A 343 -4.15 5.01 -22.80
CA ILE A 343 -2.90 4.83 -22.05
C ILE A 343 -3.26 4.40 -20.63
N GLY A 344 -2.75 3.24 -20.20
CA GLY A 344 -2.99 2.74 -18.84
C GLY A 344 -2.33 3.64 -17.80
N LEU A 345 -3.04 3.88 -16.69
CA LEU A 345 -2.53 4.72 -15.60
C LEU A 345 -1.91 3.85 -14.50
N ASP A 346 -0.80 4.32 -13.92
CA ASP A 346 -0.23 3.73 -12.72
C ASP A 346 -1.18 3.98 -11.53
N GLU A 347 -1.49 2.92 -10.80
CA GLU A 347 -2.37 2.92 -9.62
C GLU A 347 -1.90 3.90 -8.53
N ASN A 348 -0.59 4.14 -8.46
CA ASN A 348 0.02 5.03 -7.49
C ASN A 348 0.10 6.50 -7.94
N LYS A 349 -0.30 6.81 -9.18
CA LYS A 349 -0.29 8.20 -9.68
C LYS A 349 -1.45 8.99 -9.05
N TYR A 350 -1.19 10.25 -8.74
CA TYR A 350 -2.21 11.15 -8.18
C TYR A 350 -3.18 11.66 -9.25
N ILE A 351 -4.48 11.73 -8.91
CA ILE A 351 -5.52 12.28 -9.79
C ILE A 351 -5.24 13.76 -10.11
N GLY A 352 -4.82 14.55 -9.11
CA GLY A 352 -4.46 15.95 -9.31
C GLY A 352 -3.33 16.16 -10.33
N ASP A 353 -2.30 15.30 -10.31
CA ASP A 353 -1.21 15.34 -11.31
C ASP A 353 -1.71 15.01 -12.72
N LEU A 354 -2.62 14.02 -12.84
CA LEU A 354 -3.22 13.64 -14.12
C LEU A 354 -4.04 14.78 -14.74
N LEU A 355 -4.88 15.42 -13.94
CA LEU A 355 -5.72 16.53 -14.41
C LEU A 355 -4.86 17.76 -14.80
N ALA A 356 -3.77 18.01 -14.06
CA ALA A 356 -2.78 19.02 -14.42
C ALA A 356 -2.08 18.68 -15.75
N ASP A 357 -1.69 17.42 -15.96
CA ASP A 357 -1.10 16.94 -17.21
C ASP A 357 -2.07 17.09 -18.40
N PHE A 358 -3.36 16.81 -18.20
CA PHE A 358 -4.39 16.96 -19.22
C PHE A 358 -4.53 18.43 -19.64
N LYS A 359 -4.60 19.34 -18.66
CA LYS A 359 -4.67 20.78 -18.89
C LYS A 359 -3.42 21.28 -19.62
N ALA A 360 -2.23 20.86 -19.19
CA ALA A 360 -0.98 21.25 -19.82
C ALA A 360 -0.85 20.71 -21.26
N SER A 361 -1.35 19.50 -21.53
CA SER A 361 -1.34 18.90 -22.87
C SER A 361 -2.26 19.63 -23.83
N LYS A 362 -3.45 20.04 -23.35
CA LYS A 362 -4.39 20.89 -24.10
C LYS A 362 -3.80 22.26 -24.43
N ASP A 363 -3.06 22.88 -23.50
CA ASP A 363 -2.43 24.19 -23.75
C ASP A 363 -1.26 24.11 -24.75
N ARG A 364 -0.57 22.95 -24.82
CA ARG A 364 0.56 22.73 -25.74
C ARG A 364 0.15 22.43 -27.18
N SER A 365 -1.09 22.01 -27.44
CA SER A 365 -1.51 21.46 -28.74
C SER A 365 -1.70 22.48 -29.88
N LYS A 366 -1.34 23.77 -29.69
CA LYS A 366 -1.17 24.82 -30.74
C LYS A 366 -2.17 24.77 -31.92
N GLY A 367 -3.45 24.54 -31.67
CA GLY A 367 -4.51 24.57 -32.69
C GLY A 367 -5.23 23.24 -32.94
N GLU A 368 -4.71 22.11 -32.48
CA GLU A 368 -5.44 20.84 -32.41
C GLU A 368 -6.27 20.78 -31.11
N ILE A 369 -7.56 20.44 -31.22
CA ILE A 369 -8.39 20.22 -30.04
C ILE A 369 -8.07 18.81 -29.54
N LEU A 370 -7.16 18.72 -28.57
CA LEU A 370 -6.88 17.49 -27.84
C LEU A 370 -7.90 17.33 -26.70
N HIS A 371 -8.69 16.28 -26.75
CA HIS A 371 -9.61 15.92 -25.67
C HIS A 371 -8.99 14.78 -24.85
N CYS A 372 -8.67 15.06 -23.58
CA CYS A 372 -8.22 14.05 -22.61
C CYS A 372 -9.40 13.66 -21.71
N LYS A 373 -9.67 12.35 -21.56
CA LYS A 373 -10.68 11.80 -20.64
C LYS A 373 -10.06 10.76 -19.73
N LEU A 374 -10.55 10.67 -18.49
CA LEU A 374 -10.37 9.49 -17.66
C LEU A 374 -11.40 8.44 -18.07
N ILE A 375 -10.95 7.23 -18.41
CA ILE A 375 -11.80 6.11 -18.82
C ILE A 375 -11.63 4.97 -17.83
N PHE A 376 -12.73 4.50 -17.25
CA PHE A 376 -12.77 3.25 -16.50
C PHE A 376 -13.05 2.09 -17.45
N LYS A 377 -12.09 1.17 -17.57
CA LYS A 377 -12.27 -0.03 -18.38
C LYS A 377 -11.45 -1.20 -17.85
N LYS A 378 -11.76 -2.39 -18.35
CA LYS A 378 -11.05 -3.61 -18.03
C LYS A 378 -9.64 -3.58 -18.61
N LYS A 379 -8.63 -3.73 -17.75
CA LYS A 379 -7.21 -3.74 -18.12
C LYS A 379 -6.84 -5.04 -18.82
N LEU A 380 -7.36 -6.17 -18.35
CA LEU A 380 -7.09 -7.50 -18.90
C LEU A 380 -8.29 -8.42 -18.69
N PHE A 381 -8.58 -9.28 -19.66
CA PHE A 381 -9.56 -10.34 -19.53
C PHE A 381 -8.90 -11.62 -19.04
N ARG A 382 -8.92 -11.83 -17.71
CA ARG A 382 -8.28 -12.97 -17.06
C ARG A 382 -9.09 -14.23 -17.22
N GLU A 383 -8.45 -15.38 -17.04
CA GLU A 383 -9.19 -16.65 -17.07
C GLU A 383 -10.07 -16.82 -15.82
N SER A 384 -9.66 -16.28 -14.67
CA SER A 384 -10.46 -16.24 -13.45
C SER A 384 -11.77 -15.47 -13.61
N ASP A 385 -11.80 -14.49 -14.52
CA ASP A 385 -12.97 -13.66 -14.78
C ASP A 385 -14.15 -14.44 -15.34
N GLU A 386 -13.91 -15.62 -15.94
CA GLU A 386 -14.98 -16.47 -16.47
C GLU A 386 -15.90 -17.02 -15.38
N ALA A 387 -15.46 -17.03 -14.12
CA ALA A 387 -16.27 -17.46 -12.99
C ALA A 387 -17.17 -16.32 -12.45
N VAL A 388 -16.95 -15.08 -12.88
CA VAL A 388 -17.68 -13.91 -12.37
C VAL A 388 -18.99 -13.77 -13.14
N THR A 389 -20.11 -13.91 -12.42
CA THR A 389 -21.47 -13.78 -12.97
C THR A 389 -22.17 -12.48 -12.58
N GLU A 390 -21.44 -11.57 -11.92
CA GLU A 390 -21.95 -10.28 -11.49
C GLU A 390 -22.49 -9.44 -12.68
N PRO A 391 -23.73 -8.91 -12.60
CA PRO A 391 -24.35 -8.21 -13.74
C PRO A 391 -23.54 -7.00 -14.25
N MET A 392 -23.03 -6.16 -13.35
CA MET A 392 -22.25 -4.98 -13.74
C MET A 392 -20.93 -5.38 -14.41
N PHE A 393 -20.26 -6.40 -13.88
CA PHE A 393 -19.04 -6.97 -14.48
C PHE A 393 -19.28 -7.46 -15.91
N MET A 394 -20.39 -8.19 -16.13
CA MET A 394 -20.79 -8.71 -17.43
C MET A 394 -21.17 -7.58 -18.39
N GLN A 395 -21.89 -6.56 -17.90
CA GLN A 395 -22.28 -5.39 -18.68
C GLN A 395 -21.04 -4.61 -19.16
N LEU A 396 -20.11 -4.28 -18.26
CA LEU A 396 -18.88 -3.57 -18.63
C LEU A 396 -18.00 -4.41 -19.58
N SER A 397 -17.94 -5.72 -19.37
CA SER A 397 -17.24 -6.64 -20.28
C SER A 397 -17.86 -6.65 -21.68
N TYR A 398 -19.19 -6.63 -21.77
CA TYR A 398 -19.93 -6.50 -23.03
C TYR A 398 -19.64 -5.17 -23.71
N VAL A 399 -19.78 -4.05 -22.98
CA VAL A 399 -19.53 -2.70 -23.52
C VAL A 399 -18.11 -2.58 -24.06
N GLN A 400 -17.10 -3.12 -23.36
CA GLN A 400 -15.72 -3.08 -23.82
C GLN A 400 -15.48 -3.95 -25.06
N LEU A 401 -16.00 -5.17 -25.09
CA LEU A 401 -15.83 -6.05 -26.26
C LEU A 401 -16.61 -5.56 -27.48
N GLN A 402 -17.77 -4.94 -27.26
CA GLN A 402 -18.50 -4.20 -28.29
C GLN A 402 -17.64 -3.05 -28.84
N HIS A 403 -17.12 -2.19 -27.96
CA HIS A 403 -16.25 -1.08 -28.37
C HIS A 403 -15.05 -1.58 -29.20
N ASP A 404 -14.35 -2.61 -28.73
CA ASP A 404 -13.20 -3.18 -29.43
C ASP A 404 -13.59 -3.80 -30.77
N TYR A 405 -14.75 -4.45 -30.88
CA TYR A 405 -15.29 -4.94 -32.14
C TYR A 405 -15.57 -3.81 -33.14
N ILE A 406 -16.26 -2.75 -32.70
CA ILE A 406 -16.60 -1.59 -33.56
C ILE A 406 -15.36 -0.83 -34.03
N MET A 407 -14.31 -0.75 -33.20
CA MET A 407 -13.00 -0.21 -33.60
C MET A 407 -12.26 -1.11 -34.62
N GLY A 408 -12.82 -2.26 -34.98
CA GLY A 408 -12.25 -3.21 -35.92
C GLY A 408 -11.13 -4.05 -35.34
N ASN A 409 -11.03 -4.16 -33.99
CA ASN A 409 -9.96 -4.94 -33.38
C ASN A 409 -10.10 -6.45 -33.55
N TYR A 410 -11.32 -6.92 -33.83
CA TYR A 410 -11.62 -8.31 -34.12
C TYR A 410 -11.89 -8.49 -35.62
N PRO A 411 -10.90 -8.93 -36.42
CA PRO A 411 -11.09 -9.18 -37.85
C PRO A 411 -11.87 -10.48 -38.06
N VAL A 412 -13.20 -10.39 -37.98
CA VAL A 412 -14.10 -11.54 -38.15
C VAL A 412 -14.53 -11.71 -39.61
N GLY A 413 -14.98 -12.92 -39.97
CA GLY A 413 -15.53 -13.20 -41.29
C GLY A 413 -16.86 -12.49 -41.53
N LYS A 414 -17.32 -12.49 -42.79
CA LYS A 414 -18.56 -11.78 -43.17
C LYS A 414 -19.80 -12.33 -42.45
N ASP A 415 -19.88 -13.65 -42.31
CA ASP A 415 -20.98 -14.32 -41.64
C ASP A 415 -21.04 -13.98 -40.15
N ASP A 416 -19.90 -14.05 -39.47
CA ASP A 416 -19.79 -13.68 -38.06
C ASP A 416 -20.10 -12.19 -37.85
N ALA A 417 -19.63 -11.31 -38.75
CA ALA A 417 -19.94 -9.89 -38.68
C ALA A 417 -21.44 -9.61 -38.77
N ALA A 418 -22.14 -10.27 -39.71
CA ALA A 418 -23.59 -10.13 -39.83
C ALA A 418 -24.31 -10.68 -38.58
N GLN A 419 -23.86 -11.80 -38.00
CA GLN A 419 -24.40 -12.33 -36.74
C GLN A 419 -24.18 -11.37 -35.57
N MET A 420 -22.96 -10.85 -35.43
CA MET A 420 -22.59 -9.95 -34.35
C MET A 420 -23.33 -8.62 -34.43
N SER A 421 -23.52 -8.07 -35.62
CA SER A 421 -24.34 -6.86 -35.81
C SER A 421 -25.81 -7.13 -35.46
N ALA A 422 -26.38 -8.24 -35.90
CA ALA A 422 -27.76 -8.61 -35.55
C ALA A 422 -27.96 -8.82 -34.04
N LEU A 423 -27.00 -9.47 -33.37
CA LEU A 423 -27.03 -9.66 -31.91
C LEU A 423 -26.99 -8.32 -31.17
N GLN A 424 -26.10 -7.39 -31.55
CA GLN A 424 -26.01 -6.08 -30.92
C GLN A 424 -27.27 -5.24 -31.12
N ILE A 425 -27.88 -5.31 -32.31
CA ILE A 425 -29.17 -4.67 -32.57
C ILE A 425 -30.25 -5.25 -31.64
N LEU A 426 -30.32 -6.58 -31.53
CA LEU A 426 -31.27 -7.24 -30.62
C LEU A 426 -31.04 -6.82 -29.16
N VAL A 427 -29.80 -6.63 -28.72
CA VAL A 427 -29.48 -6.11 -27.39
C VAL A 427 -30.01 -4.68 -27.20
N ASP A 428 -29.86 -3.82 -28.19
CA ASP A 428 -30.24 -2.41 -28.13
C ASP A 428 -31.78 -2.26 -28.11
N ILE A 429 -32.47 -2.77 -29.13
CA ILE A 429 -33.91 -2.55 -29.33
C ILE A 429 -34.80 -3.67 -28.78
N GLY A 430 -34.30 -4.90 -28.62
CA GLY A 430 -35.14 -6.08 -28.37
C GLY A 430 -35.85 -6.56 -29.63
N TYR A 431 -36.42 -7.76 -29.62
CA TYR A 431 -37.05 -8.31 -30.83
C TYR A 431 -38.35 -7.56 -31.19
N VAL A 432 -38.48 -7.22 -32.47
CA VAL A 432 -39.64 -6.53 -33.06
C VAL A 432 -39.83 -7.02 -34.49
N ASP A 433 -41.07 -7.27 -34.89
CA ASP A 433 -41.39 -7.64 -36.27
C ASP A 433 -41.21 -6.45 -37.23
N GLY A 434 -40.46 -6.66 -38.31
CA GLY A 434 -40.16 -5.62 -39.31
C GLY A 434 -39.34 -4.43 -38.76
N PRO A 435 -38.17 -4.68 -38.13
CA PRO A 435 -37.36 -3.64 -37.49
C PRO A 435 -36.97 -2.49 -38.43
N GLU A 436 -36.84 -2.76 -39.72
CA GLU A 436 -36.53 -1.82 -40.78
C GLU A 436 -37.61 -0.73 -40.98
N SER A 437 -38.84 -1.00 -40.56
CA SER A 437 -39.97 -0.09 -40.72
C SER A 437 -40.26 0.75 -39.48
N CYS A 438 -39.86 0.26 -38.30
CA CYS A 438 -40.20 0.88 -37.01
C CYS A 438 -39.01 1.54 -36.29
N THR A 439 -37.78 1.37 -36.78
CA THR A 439 -36.56 1.95 -36.21
C THR A 439 -35.69 2.60 -37.27
N ASP A 440 -34.74 3.43 -36.84
CA ASP A 440 -33.68 3.92 -37.74
C ASP A 440 -32.64 2.81 -37.99
N TRP A 441 -33.03 1.85 -38.82
CA TRP A 441 -32.23 0.68 -39.16
C TRP A 441 -30.88 1.04 -39.77
N THR A 442 -30.84 2.12 -40.55
CA THR A 442 -29.60 2.63 -41.14
C THR A 442 -28.61 3.06 -40.05
N SER A 443 -29.07 3.83 -39.06
CA SER A 443 -28.22 4.25 -37.94
C SER A 443 -27.74 3.06 -37.11
N LEU A 444 -28.60 2.06 -36.88
CA LEU A 444 -28.23 0.83 -36.17
C LEU A 444 -27.13 0.03 -36.89
N LEU A 445 -27.23 -0.10 -38.21
CA LEU A 445 -26.20 -0.73 -39.03
C LEU A 445 -24.89 0.04 -38.97
N GLU A 446 -24.92 1.36 -39.07
CA GLU A 446 -23.72 2.21 -39.01
C GLU A 446 -23.06 2.21 -37.62
N ARG A 447 -23.85 2.01 -36.56
CA ARG A 447 -23.38 1.91 -35.18
C ARG A 447 -22.77 0.55 -34.84
N PHE A 448 -23.36 -0.54 -35.34
CA PHE A 448 -23.02 -1.91 -34.90
C PHE A 448 -22.26 -2.76 -35.94
N LEU A 449 -21.96 -2.22 -37.12
CA LEU A 449 -21.11 -2.84 -38.12
C LEU A 449 -19.78 -2.07 -38.24
N PRO A 450 -18.62 -2.69 -37.96
CA PRO A 450 -17.33 -2.02 -38.06
C PRO A 450 -17.11 -1.46 -39.47
N ARG A 451 -16.66 -0.21 -39.57
CA ARG A 451 -16.53 0.51 -40.85
C ARG A 451 -15.66 -0.24 -41.87
N GLN A 452 -14.57 -0.83 -41.41
CA GLN A 452 -13.63 -1.60 -42.25
C GLN A 452 -14.33 -2.82 -42.88
N ILE A 453 -15.28 -3.43 -42.16
CA ILE A 453 -16.08 -4.56 -42.64
C ILE A 453 -17.23 -4.06 -43.53
N ALA A 454 -17.89 -2.98 -43.14
CA ALA A 454 -18.97 -2.35 -43.91
C ALA A 454 -18.53 -2.03 -45.35
N MET A 455 -17.28 -1.57 -45.53
CA MET A 455 -16.71 -1.22 -46.84
C MET A 455 -16.42 -2.43 -47.76
N THR A 456 -16.50 -3.67 -47.27
CA THR A 456 -16.16 -4.87 -48.06
C THR A 456 -17.23 -5.28 -49.07
N ARG A 457 -18.46 -4.75 -48.97
CA ARG A 457 -19.58 -5.01 -49.90
C ARG A 457 -20.61 -3.88 -49.87
N ALA A 458 -21.63 -3.97 -50.73
CA ALA A 458 -22.68 -2.97 -50.79
C ALA A 458 -23.55 -2.97 -49.51
N LYS A 459 -23.96 -1.76 -49.06
CA LYS A 459 -24.79 -1.57 -47.85
C LYS A 459 -26.07 -2.43 -47.86
N ARG A 460 -26.73 -2.55 -49.03
CA ARG A 460 -27.95 -3.33 -49.20
C ARG A 460 -27.75 -4.84 -48.96
N GLU A 461 -26.58 -5.38 -49.28
CA GLU A 461 -26.27 -6.79 -49.03
C GLU A 461 -26.05 -7.05 -47.52
N TRP A 462 -25.38 -6.13 -46.82
CA TRP A 462 -25.28 -6.19 -45.36
C TRP A 462 -26.64 -6.14 -44.68
N GLU A 463 -27.50 -5.22 -45.13
CA GLU A 463 -28.84 -5.04 -44.61
C GLU A 463 -29.68 -6.32 -44.71
N LEU A 464 -29.70 -6.97 -45.89
CA LEU A 464 -30.45 -8.22 -46.10
C LEU A 464 -29.95 -9.36 -45.19
N ASP A 465 -28.63 -9.55 -45.09
CA ASP A 465 -28.06 -10.63 -44.29
C ASP A 465 -28.26 -10.41 -42.79
N ILE A 466 -28.08 -9.18 -42.30
CA ILE A 466 -28.25 -8.83 -40.89
C ILE A 466 -29.72 -8.97 -40.52
N LEU A 467 -30.64 -8.51 -41.37
CA LEU A 467 -32.08 -8.66 -41.16
C LEU A 467 -32.49 -10.14 -41.11
N SER A 468 -31.99 -10.95 -42.04
CA SER A 468 -32.25 -12.40 -42.05
C SER A 468 -31.80 -13.06 -40.76
N ARG A 469 -30.62 -12.71 -40.24
CA ARG A 469 -30.12 -13.23 -38.96
C ARG A 469 -30.95 -12.75 -37.77
N TYR A 470 -31.34 -11.48 -37.77
CA TYR A 470 -32.17 -10.88 -36.73
C TYR A 470 -33.54 -11.57 -36.61
N GLN A 471 -34.20 -11.86 -37.74
CA GLN A 471 -35.50 -12.56 -37.77
C GLN A 471 -35.44 -13.98 -37.18
N LEU A 472 -34.28 -14.65 -37.28
CA LEU A 472 -34.09 -15.97 -36.67
C LEU A 472 -33.97 -15.93 -35.14
N MET A 473 -33.95 -14.74 -34.53
CA MET A 473 -33.71 -14.52 -33.10
C MET A 473 -34.96 -14.12 -32.31
N GLU A 474 -36.17 -14.40 -32.82
CA GLU A 474 -37.47 -14.10 -32.18
C GLU A 474 -37.55 -14.54 -30.71
N ASN A 475 -37.00 -15.71 -30.38
CA ASN A 475 -37.08 -16.31 -29.05
C ASN A 475 -35.91 -15.96 -28.12
N LEU A 476 -35.02 -15.04 -28.51
CA LEU A 476 -33.84 -14.66 -27.73
C LEU A 476 -34.08 -13.40 -26.91
N THR A 477 -33.73 -13.44 -25.63
CA THR A 477 -33.76 -12.25 -24.77
C THR A 477 -32.55 -11.35 -25.05
N LYS A 478 -32.62 -10.10 -24.57
CA LYS A 478 -31.46 -9.18 -24.62
C LYS A 478 -30.24 -9.75 -23.91
N ASP A 479 -30.44 -10.47 -22.80
CA ASP A 479 -29.33 -11.08 -22.06
C ASP A 479 -28.74 -12.26 -22.81
N ASP A 480 -29.57 -13.13 -23.39
CA ASP A 480 -29.11 -14.23 -24.23
C ASP A 480 -28.30 -13.71 -25.43
N ALA A 481 -28.75 -12.62 -26.05
CA ALA A 481 -28.04 -11.98 -27.16
C ALA A 481 -26.67 -11.43 -26.73
N LYS A 482 -26.58 -10.77 -25.56
CA LYS A 482 -25.29 -10.34 -24.98
C LYS A 482 -24.37 -11.53 -24.73
N GLN A 483 -24.87 -12.59 -24.12
CA GLN A 483 -24.07 -13.78 -23.83
C GLN A 483 -23.59 -14.48 -25.10
N GLN A 484 -24.43 -14.57 -26.13
CA GLN A 484 -24.02 -15.12 -27.44
C GLN A 484 -22.95 -14.26 -28.11
N PHE A 485 -23.10 -12.93 -28.09
CA PHE A 485 -22.08 -12.02 -28.62
C PHE A 485 -20.72 -12.22 -27.93
N LEU A 486 -20.71 -12.24 -26.60
CA LEU A 486 -19.53 -12.50 -25.79
C LEU A 486 -18.92 -13.88 -26.09
N ARG A 487 -19.76 -14.90 -26.27
CA ARG A 487 -19.33 -16.27 -26.57
C ARG A 487 -18.62 -16.35 -27.92
N ILE A 488 -19.15 -15.71 -28.96
CA ILE A 488 -18.54 -15.68 -30.30
C ILE A 488 -17.13 -15.08 -30.22
N LEU A 489 -16.98 -13.91 -29.60
CA LEU A 489 -15.68 -13.27 -29.46
C LEU A 489 -14.71 -14.12 -28.63
N ARG A 490 -15.18 -14.76 -27.56
CA ARG A 490 -14.36 -15.63 -26.70
C ARG A 490 -13.87 -16.89 -27.43
N THR A 491 -14.62 -17.42 -28.40
CA THR A 491 -14.20 -18.63 -29.13
C THR A 491 -13.09 -18.37 -30.14
N LEU A 492 -12.88 -17.12 -30.54
CA LEU A 492 -11.77 -16.75 -31.43
C LEU A 492 -10.42 -17.08 -30.77
N PRO A 493 -9.39 -17.46 -31.55
CA PRO A 493 -8.04 -17.67 -31.01
C PRO A 493 -7.49 -16.45 -30.28
N TYR A 494 -7.81 -15.25 -30.78
CA TYR A 494 -7.44 -13.96 -30.22
C TYR A 494 -8.58 -13.29 -29.45
N GLY A 495 -9.62 -14.05 -29.07
CA GLY A 495 -10.69 -13.56 -28.22
C GLY A 495 -10.14 -12.93 -26.94
N ASN A 496 -10.75 -11.83 -26.50
CA ASN A 496 -10.36 -11.14 -25.26
C ASN A 496 -8.89 -10.66 -25.21
N SER A 497 -8.24 -10.48 -26.37
CA SER A 497 -6.86 -9.97 -26.42
C SER A 497 -6.78 -8.48 -26.11
N VAL A 498 -5.67 -8.08 -25.48
CA VAL A 498 -5.21 -6.68 -25.49
C VAL A 498 -4.31 -6.48 -26.71
N PHE A 499 -4.56 -5.40 -27.47
CA PHE A 499 -3.89 -5.16 -28.75
C PHE A 499 -2.85 -4.05 -28.65
N PHE A 500 -1.64 -4.31 -29.15
CA PHE A 500 -0.51 -3.39 -29.15
C PHE A 500 0.04 -3.20 -30.56
N ALA A 501 0.15 -1.96 -31.03
CA ALA A 501 0.79 -1.67 -32.30
C ALA A 501 2.32 -1.64 -32.12
N VAL A 502 3.04 -2.41 -32.94
CA VAL A 502 4.50 -2.52 -32.87
C VAL A 502 5.15 -2.46 -34.25
N ARG A 503 6.44 -2.15 -34.30
CA ARG A 503 7.25 -2.27 -35.53
C ARG A 503 8.26 -3.39 -35.37
N LYS A 504 8.40 -4.23 -36.40
CA LYS A 504 9.37 -5.31 -36.43
C LYS A 504 10.80 -4.75 -36.45
N ILE A 505 11.66 -5.24 -35.55
CA ILE A 505 13.11 -5.03 -35.59
C ILE A 505 13.78 -6.27 -36.16
N ASP A 506 13.55 -7.41 -35.52
CA ASP A 506 14.14 -8.70 -35.90
C ASP A 506 13.09 -9.81 -35.95
N ASP A 507 13.15 -10.60 -37.01
CA ASP A 507 12.27 -11.72 -37.33
C ASP A 507 13.10 -12.73 -38.13
N PRO A 508 13.71 -13.71 -37.44
CA PRO A 508 14.66 -14.65 -38.03
C PRO A 508 14.06 -15.52 -39.15
N ILE A 509 12.74 -15.59 -39.25
CA ILE A 509 12.00 -16.45 -40.18
C ILE A 509 11.49 -15.65 -41.39
N GLY A 510 11.46 -14.31 -41.27
CA GLY A 510 11.09 -13.41 -42.37
C GLY A 510 9.61 -13.44 -42.76
N LEU A 511 8.73 -13.96 -41.90
CA LEU A 511 7.30 -14.14 -42.20
C LEU A 511 6.44 -12.93 -41.80
N LEU A 512 6.95 -12.06 -40.93
CA LEU A 512 6.17 -10.97 -40.35
C LEU A 512 6.38 -9.64 -41.11
N PRO A 513 5.31 -8.84 -41.32
CA PRO A 513 5.41 -7.55 -41.98
C PRO A 513 6.15 -6.51 -41.11
N GLY A 514 6.58 -5.39 -41.69
CA GLY A 514 7.32 -4.36 -40.94
C GLY A 514 6.51 -3.69 -39.82
N LYS A 515 5.20 -3.47 -40.03
CA LYS A 515 4.27 -3.00 -39.00
C LYS A 515 3.31 -4.12 -38.64
N ILE A 516 3.11 -4.37 -37.35
CA ILE A 516 2.35 -5.50 -36.81
C ILE A 516 1.48 -4.99 -35.65
N ILE A 517 0.36 -5.65 -35.41
CA ILE A 517 -0.37 -5.55 -34.14
C ILE A 517 -0.20 -6.88 -33.40
N LEU A 518 0.19 -6.82 -32.13
CA LEU A 518 0.24 -7.96 -31.22
C LEU A 518 -1.06 -8.02 -30.42
N GLY A 519 -1.74 -9.15 -30.42
CA GLY A 519 -2.82 -9.45 -29.48
C GLY A 519 -2.31 -10.37 -28.39
N ILE A 520 -2.47 -10.00 -27.12
CA ILE A 520 -2.05 -10.82 -25.97
C ILE A 520 -3.30 -11.30 -25.23
N ASN A 521 -3.46 -12.61 -25.08
CA ASN A 521 -4.53 -13.21 -24.27
C ASN A 521 -4.05 -14.47 -23.53
N LYS A 522 -4.99 -15.18 -22.89
CA LYS A 522 -4.72 -16.43 -22.17
C LYS A 522 -4.18 -17.60 -23.01
N ARG A 523 -4.32 -17.55 -24.34
CA ARG A 523 -3.85 -18.59 -25.27
C ARG A 523 -2.43 -18.28 -25.76
N GLY A 524 -2.06 -17.02 -25.89
CA GLY A 524 -0.71 -16.65 -26.32
C GLY A 524 -0.57 -15.25 -26.90
N VAL A 525 0.41 -15.13 -27.80
CA VAL A 525 0.71 -13.93 -28.58
C VAL A 525 0.21 -14.12 -30.01
N HIS A 526 -0.67 -13.24 -30.45
CA HIS A 526 -1.33 -13.26 -31.74
C HIS A 526 -0.76 -12.14 -32.63
N PHE A 527 -0.43 -12.45 -33.87
CA PHE A 527 0.15 -11.51 -34.82
C PHE A 527 -0.88 -11.09 -35.85
N PHE A 528 -1.00 -9.79 -36.10
CA PHE A 528 -1.91 -9.23 -37.08
C PHE A 528 -1.19 -8.28 -38.03
N ARG A 529 -1.58 -8.30 -39.30
CA ARG A 529 -1.32 -7.20 -40.23
C ARG A 529 -2.19 -6.01 -39.83
N PRO A 530 -1.70 -4.76 -39.87
CA PRO A 530 -2.48 -3.59 -39.43
C PRO A 530 -3.47 -3.07 -40.47
N VAL A 531 -3.18 -3.20 -41.77
CA VAL A 531 -4.02 -2.66 -42.85
C VAL A 531 -4.07 -3.64 -44.04
N PRO A 532 -5.25 -4.17 -44.40
CA PRO A 532 -6.41 -4.31 -43.51
C PRO A 532 -6.02 -5.12 -42.26
N LYS A 533 -6.75 -4.93 -41.15
CA LYS A 533 -6.47 -5.71 -39.94
C LYS A 533 -6.80 -7.18 -40.24
N GLU A 534 -5.78 -8.04 -40.21
CA GLU A 534 -5.91 -9.44 -40.63
C GLU A 534 -5.09 -10.31 -39.68
N TYR A 535 -5.70 -11.40 -39.21
CA TYR A 535 -5.05 -12.37 -38.34
C TYR A 535 -4.05 -13.22 -39.13
N LEU A 536 -2.80 -13.28 -38.66
CA LEU A 536 -1.70 -13.99 -39.33
C LEU A 536 -1.41 -15.34 -38.65
N HIS A 537 -0.92 -15.29 -37.41
CA HIS A 537 -0.46 -16.47 -36.69
C HIS A 537 -0.51 -16.26 -35.18
N SER A 538 -0.33 -17.34 -34.40
CA SER A 538 -0.27 -17.30 -32.94
C SER A 538 0.89 -18.13 -32.40
N ALA A 539 1.62 -17.58 -31.46
CA ALA A 539 2.52 -18.35 -30.60
C ALA A 539 1.80 -18.68 -29.30
N GLU A 540 1.66 -19.96 -28.96
CA GLU A 540 1.06 -20.36 -27.68
C GLU A 540 1.96 -19.96 -26.51
N LEU A 541 1.37 -19.72 -25.32
CA LEU A 541 2.14 -19.39 -24.12
C LEU A 541 3.25 -20.41 -23.80
N ARG A 542 3.01 -21.69 -24.06
CA ARG A 542 3.98 -22.78 -23.81
C ARG A 542 5.20 -22.73 -24.73
N ASP A 543 5.08 -22.07 -25.88
CA ASP A 543 6.17 -21.97 -26.86
C ASP A 543 7.05 -20.75 -26.60
N ILE A 544 6.62 -19.84 -25.73
CA ILE A 544 7.39 -18.66 -25.30
C ILE A 544 8.27 -19.06 -24.12
N MET A 545 9.58 -19.15 -24.34
CA MET A 545 10.54 -19.56 -23.32
C MET A 545 11.05 -18.40 -22.47
N GLN A 546 11.16 -17.22 -23.06
CA GLN A 546 11.64 -16.02 -22.40
C GLN A 546 11.07 -14.80 -23.10
N PHE A 547 10.81 -13.75 -22.34
CA PHE A 547 10.43 -12.45 -22.86
C PHE A 547 11.01 -11.37 -21.96
N GLY A 548 11.06 -10.16 -22.48
CA GLY A 548 11.51 -9.00 -21.75
C GLY A 548 11.36 -7.74 -22.58
N SER A 549 11.54 -6.60 -21.94
CA SER A 549 11.39 -5.31 -22.58
C SER A 549 12.43 -4.31 -22.12
N SER A 550 12.50 -3.23 -22.89
CA SER A 550 13.23 -2.01 -22.64
C SER A 550 12.30 -0.84 -22.96
N ASN A 551 12.74 0.39 -22.71
CA ASN A 551 11.93 1.59 -22.95
C ASN A 551 11.52 1.79 -24.43
N THR A 552 12.16 1.09 -25.38
CA THR A 552 11.92 1.27 -26.82
C THR A 552 11.68 -0.04 -27.57
N ALA A 553 11.75 -1.20 -26.91
CA ALA A 553 11.57 -2.49 -27.56
C ALA A 553 11.10 -3.58 -26.61
N VAL A 554 10.41 -4.58 -27.16
CA VAL A 554 10.05 -5.85 -26.51
C VAL A 554 10.62 -7.00 -27.32
N PHE A 555 11.03 -8.08 -26.64
CA PHE A 555 11.51 -9.29 -27.30
C PHE A 555 10.83 -10.54 -26.76
N PHE A 556 10.74 -11.56 -27.62
CA PHE A 556 10.23 -12.88 -27.28
C PHE A 556 11.16 -13.95 -27.84
N LYS A 557 11.65 -14.81 -26.97
CA LYS A 557 12.36 -16.04 -27.33
C LYS A 557 11.35 -17.17 -27.37
N MET A 558 10.98 -17.60 -28.58
CA MET A 558 9.93 -18.60 -28.79
C MET A 558 10.42 -19.77 -29.64
N ARG A 559 9.79 -20.93 -29.45
CA ARG A 559 10.06 -22.13 -30.23
C ARG A 559 9.19 -22.12 -31.48
N VAL A 560 9.81 -22.22 -32.65
CA VAL A 560 9.14 -22.38 -33.94
C VAL A 560 9.69 -23.62 -34.62
N ALA A 561 8.81 -24.57 -34.96
CA ALA A 561 9.18 -25.86 -35.56
C ALA A 561 10.30 -26.61 -34.81
N GLY A 562 10.32 -26.52 -33.47
CA GLY A 562 11.33 -27.17 -32.62
C GLY A 562 12.57 -26.32 -32.32
N VAL A 563 12.84 -25.27 -33.10
CA VAL A 563 14.02 -24.40 -32.98
C VAL A 563 13.70 -23.12 -32.23
N LEU A 564 14.64 -22.59 -31.44
CA LEU A 564 14.46 -21.34 -30.70
C LEU A 564 14.85 -20.14 -31.55
N HIS A 565 13.93 -19.19 -31.65
CA HIS A 565 14.12 -17.91 -32.33
C HIS A 565 13.83 -16.75 -31.38
N ILE A 566 14.55 -15.64 -31.57
CA ILE A 566 14.32 -14.39 -30.84
C ILE A 566 13.65 -13.43 -31.81
N PHE A 567 12.47 -12.96 -31.44
CA PHE A 567 11.74 -11.92 -32.16
C PHE A 567 11.85 -10.63 -31.37
N GLN A 568 12.10 -9.52 -32.06
CA GLN A 568 12.23 -8.21 -31.44
C GLN A 568 11.35 -7.18 -32.15
N PHE A 569 10.66 -6.38 -31.34
CA PHE A 569 9.72 -5.36 -31.81
C PHE A 569 9.98 -4.02 -31.13
N GLU A 570 9.96 -2.94 -31.89
CA GLU A 570 10.03 -1.56 -31.43
C GLU A 570 8.66 -1.15 -30.86
N THR A 571 8.64 -0.71 -29.61
CA THR A 571 7.45 -0.19 -28.92
C THR A 571 7.84 0.54 -27.63
N LYS A 572 7.02 1.51 -27.24
CA LYS A 572 7.12 2.17 -25.92
C LYS A 572 6.34 1.43 -24.82
N GLN A 573 5.44 0.53 -25.21
CA GLN A 573 4.57 -0.24 -24.30
C GLN A 573 5.16 -1.61 -23.96
N GLY A 574 6.49 -1.75 -24.02
CA GLY A 574 7.15 -3.04 -23.82
C GLY A 574 6.88 -3.63 -22.43
N GLU A 575 6.84 -2.80 -21.40
CA GLU A 575 6.51 -3.20 -20.03
C GLU A 575 5.06 -3.69 -19.92
N GLU A 576 4.10 -2.95 -20.47
CA GLU A 576 2.67 -3.33 -20.48
C GLU A 576 2.45 -4.69 -21.16
N ILE A 577 3.13 -4.94 -22.28
CA ILE A 577 3.08 -6.21 -22.99
C ILE A 577 3.63 -7.35 -22.11
N CYS A 578 4.76 -7.14 -21.45
CA CYS A 578 5.35 -8.14 -20.55
C CYS A 578 4.45 -8.40 -19.34
N VAL A 579 3.85 -7.38 -18.73
CA VAL A 579 2.92 -7.52 -17.61
C VAL A 579 1.67 -8.29 -18.03
N ALA A 580 1.09 -7.98 -19.19
CA ALA A 580 -0.07 -8.70 -19.72
C ALA A 580 0.25 -10.19 -19.94
N LEU A 581 1.41 -10.49 -20.54
CA LEU A 581 1.85 -11.86 -20.78
C LEU A 581 2.12 -12.61 -19.47
N GLN A 582 2.85 -11.99 -18.53
CA GLN A 582 3.16 -12.58 -17.24
C GLN A 582 1.89 -12.87 -16.43
N THR A 583 0.90 -11.96 -16.47
CA THR A 583 -0.38 -12.13 -15.78
C THR A 583 -1.13 -13.35 -16.33
N HIS A 584 -1.20 -13.52 -17.65
CA HIS A 584 -1.84 -14.69 -18.25
C HIS A 584 -1.10 -15.99 -17.97
N ILE A 585 0.24 -15.98 -17.98
CA ILE A 585 1.04 -17.16 -17.61
C ILE A 585 0.73 -17.56 -16.16
N ASN A 586 0.73 -16.60 -15.24
CA ASN A 586 0.44 -16.86 -13.83
C ASN A 586 -0.98 -17.44 -13.64
N ASP A 587 -1.99 -16.90 -14.32
CA ASP A 587 -3.38 -17.39 -14.24
C ASP A 587 -3.51 -18.83 -14.77
N VAL A 588 -2.88 -19.14 -15.90
CA VAL A 588 -2.89 -20.49 -16.49
C VAL A 588 -2.16 -21.48 -15.57
N MET A 589 -1.04 -21.07 -14.97
CA MET A 589 -0.30 -21.89 -14.01
C MET A 589 -1.14 -22.17 -12.75
N LEU A 590 -1.67 -21.14 -12.09
CA LEU A 590 -2.56 -21.24 -10.92
C LEU A 590 -3.72 -22.22 -11.15
N ARG A 591 -4.34 -22.18 -12.34
CA ARG A 591 -5.43 -23.10 -12.70
C ARG A 591 -4.97 -24.55 -12.89
N ARG A 592 -3.77 -24.77 -13.44
CA ARG A 592 -3.22 -26.13 -13.56
C ARG A 592 -2.94 -26.73 -12.18
N TYR A 593 -2.40 -25.93 -11.25
CA TYR A 593 -2.21 -26.37 -9.86
C TYR A 593 -3.53 -26.71 -9.17
N SER A 594 -4.54 -25.85 -9.31
CA SER A 594 -5.84 -26.10 -8.66
C SER A 594 -6.52 -27.34 -9.22
N LYS A 595 -6.49 -27.55 -10.54
CA LYS A 595 -7.01 -28.78 -11.16
C LYS A 595 -6.23 -30.03 -10.75
N ALA A 596 -4.89 -29.95 -10.68
CA ALA A 596 -4.06 -31.07 -10.24
C ALA A 596 -4.34 -31.46 -8.78
N ARG A 597 -4.53 -30.48 -7.88
CA ARG A 597 -4.96 -30.70 -6.49
C ARG A 597 -6.35 -31.36 -6.41
N SER A 598 -7.32 -30.89 -7.21
CA SER A 598 -8.67 -31.49 -7.22
C SER A 598 -8.69 -32.91 -7.77
N SER A 599 -7.89 -33.22 -8.79
CA SER A 599 -7.78 -34.56 -9.36
C SER A 599 -7.00 -35.55 -8.47
N ALA A 600 -6.06 -35.06 -7.65
CA ALA A 600 -5.39 -35.87 -6.64
C ALA A 600 -6.34 -36.27 -5.50
N ASN A 601 -7.32 -35.42 -5.16
CA ASN A 601 -8.31 -35.72 -4.11
C ASN A 601 -9.47 -36.62 -4.59
N SER A 602 -9.74 -36.71 -5.89
CA SER A 602 -10.83 -37.53 -6.44
C SER A 602 -10.43 -38.95 -6.84
N SER A 603 -9.14 -39.32 -6.74
CA SER A 603 -8.61 -40.62 -7.19
C SER A 603 -8.36 -41.66 -6.09
N VAL A 604 -8.91 -41.48 -4.88
CA VAL A 604 -8.68 -42.39 -3.74
C VAL A 604 -9.63 -43.61 -3.68
N ASN A 605 -10.59 -43.76 -4.60
CA ASN A 605 -11.45 -44.96 -4.64
C ASN A 605 -11.23 -45.75 -5.94
N GLY A 606 -10.31 -46.72 -5.88
CA GLY A 606 -10.08 -47.69 -6.95
C GLY A 606 -9.05 -48.76 -6.54
N ASP A 607 -9.55 -49.92 -6.14
CA ASP A 607 -8.79 -51.11 -5.72
C ASP A 607 -7.84 -51.65 -6.81
N VAL A 608 -6.54 -51.78 -6.52
CA VAL A 608 -5.60 -52.73 -7.18
C VAL A 608 -4.47 -53.11 -6.18
N PRO A 609 -3.96 -54.37 -6.16
CA PRO A 609 -3.50 -55.04 -4.94
C PRO A 609 -2.00 -54.97 -4.64
N ASN A 610 -1.71 -55.31 -3.38
CA ASN A 610 -0.41 -55.56 -2.74
C ASN A 610 0.68 -56.17 -3.63
N ASN A 611 1.85 -55.52 -3.70
CA ASN A 611 3.06 -56.05 -3.08
C ASN A 611 4.27 -55.08 -3.14
N LEU A 612 5.17 -55.27 -2.17
CA LEU A 612 6.48 -54.62 -1.93
C LEU A 612 6.44 -53.31 -1.12
N LYS A 613 6.12 -53.46 0.17
CA LYS A 613 6.46 -52.48 1.21
C LYS A 613 7.98 -52.48 1.46
N THR A 614 8.59 -51.29 1.41
CA THR A 614 9.95 -51.06 1.92
C THR A 614 9.83 -50.23 3.21
N ALA A 615 10.61 -50.59 4.24
CA ALA A 615 10.47 -50.14 5.63
C ALA A 615 10.59 -48.61 5.90
N ASN A 616 10.81 -47.78 4.88
CA ASN A 616 10.87 -46.31 5.01
C ASN A 616 9.51 -45.60 4.85
N THR A 617 8.47 -46.29 4.35
CA THR A 617 7.15 -45.68 4.14
C THR A 617 6.37 -45.56 5.46
N ASP A 618 6.44 -46.58 6.32
CA ASP A 618 5.71 -46.61 7.61
C ASP A 618 6.18 -45.53 8.61
N ILE A 619 7.43 -45.08 8.53
CA ILE A 619 7.98 -44.01 9.40
C ILE A 619 7.46 -42.64 8.94
N ASN A 620 7.41 -42.41 7.64
CA ASN A 620 6.89 -41.17 7.07
C ASN A 620 5.37 -41.08 7.23
N GLU A 621 4.66 -42.20 7.12
CA GLU A 621 3.20 -42.25 7.30
C GLU A 621 2.79 -41.99 8.76
N ARG A 622 3.54 -42.54 9.73
CA ARG A 622 3.37 -42.18 11.16
C ARG A 622 3.67 -40.72 11.44
N ARG A 623 4.74 -40.17 10.84
CA ARG A 623 5.10 -38.76 11.03
C ARG A 623 4.07 -37.81 10.40
N ILE A 624 3.46 -38.20 9.28
CA ILE A 624 2.33 -37.47 8.68
C ILE A 624 1.09 -37.54 9.58
N GLN A 625 0.78 -38.69 10.17
CA GLN A 625 -0.35 -38.81 11.11
C GLN A 625 -0.14 -37.99 12.39
N ASP A 626 1.07 -37.97 12.93
CA ASP A 626 1.38 -37.17 14.12
C ASP A 626 1.35 -35.66 13.81
N LEU A 627 1.80 -35.24 12.62
CA LEU A 627 1.68 -33.85 12.16
C LEU A 627 0.24 -33.42 11.90
N SER A 628 -0.59 -34.30 11.33
CA SER A 628 -2.03 -34.03 11.15
C SER A 628 -2.75 -33.89 12.49
N ARG A 629 -2.41 -34.73 13.48
CA ARG A 629 -2.97 -34.61 14.84
C ARG A 629 -2.53 -33.32 15.52
N ALA A 630 -1.26 -32.93 15.38
CA ALA A 630 -0.75 -31.66 15.90
C ALA A 630 -1.41 -30.44 15.23
N LEU A 631 -1.73 -30.54 13.93
CA LEU A 631 -2.44 -29.49 13.19
C LEU A 631 -3.90 -29.36 13.68
N GLU A 632 -4.60 -30.47 13.90
CA GLU A 632 -5.95 -30.47 14.46
C GLU A 632 -5.99 -29.90 15.88
N GLU A 633 -5.02 -30.27 16.73
CA GLU A 633 -4.90 -29.70 18.08
C GLU A 633 -4.56 -28.20 18.06
N SER A 634 -3.73 -27.77 17.12
CA SER A 634 -3.42 -26.35 16.92
C SER A 634 -4.63 -25.57 16.41
N GLN A 635 -5.39 -26.12 15.46
CA GLN A 635 -6.60 -25.50 14.93
C GLN A 635 -7.67 -25.37 16.02
N LYS A 636 -7.80 -26.38 16.89
CA LYS A 636 -8.71 -26.33 18.03
C LYS A 636 -8.33 -25.22 19.01
N LYS A 637 -7.05 -25.10 19.36
CA LYS A 637 -6.56 -24.00 20.21
C LYS A 637 -6.78 -22.62 19.59
N VAL A 638 -6.65 -22.49 18.28
CA VAL A 638 -6.93 -21.22 17.57
C VAL A 638 -8.41 -20.88 17.67
N ASN A 639 -9.29 -21.86 17.51
CA ASN A 639 -10.73 -21.64 17.65
C ASN A 639 -11.10 -21.25 19.10
N ASP A 640 -10.53 -21.92 20.10
CA ASP A 640 -10.73 -21.59 21.52
C ASP A 640 -10.25 -20.14 21.82
N LEU A 641 -9.11 -19.73 21.26
CA LEU A 641 -8.59 -18.36 21.40
C LEU A 641 -9.43 -17.30 20.67
N LEU A 642 -10.06 -17.66 19.54
CA LEU A 642 -10.99 -16.76 18.84
C LEU A 642 -12.27 -16.54 19.63
N GLU A 643 -12.76 -17.57 20.31
CA GLU A 643 -13.92 -17.49 21.18
C GLU A 643 -13.63 -16.62 22.41
N ASP A 644 -12.47 -16.82 23.06
CA ASP A 644 -11.96 -15.96 24.15
C ASP A 644 -11.80 -14.49 23.71
N LEU A 645 -11.31 -14.25 22.49
CA LEU A 645 -11.15 -12.90 21.94
C LEU A 645 -12.50 -12.22 21.74
N HIS A 646 -13.49 -12.96 21.22
CA HIS A 646 -14.84 -12.44 21.04
C HIS A 646 -15.52 -12.12 22.38
N GLU A 647 -15.28 -12.92 23.42
CA GLU A 647 -15.80 -12.65 24.76
C GLU A 647 -15.13 -11.43 25.41
N ARG A 648 -13.81 -11.28 25.24
CA ARG A 648 -13.06 -10.09 25.67
C ARG A 648 -13.52 -8.82 24.97
N GLN A 649 -13.78 -8.89 23.66
CA GLN A 649 -14.23 -7.76 22.86
C GLN A 649 -15.64 -7.31 23.26
N LYS A 650 -16.49 -8.26 23.66
CA LYS A 650 -17.81 -7.96 24.24
C LYS A 650 -17.68 -7.27 25.60
N GLN A 651 -16.80 -7.75 26.48
CA GLN A 651 -16.54 -7.10 27.78
C GLN A 651 -15.97 -5.68 27.62
N GLU A 652 -15.11 -5.46 26.62
CA GLU A 652 -14.59 -4.13 26.28
C GLU A 652 -15.71 -3.18 25.83
N SER A 653 -16.65 -3.65 25.00
CA SER A 653 -17.81 -2.86 24.59
C SER A 653 -18.70 -2.48 25.78
N GLU A 654 -18.95 -3.41 26.70
CA GLU A 654 -19.76 -3.16 27.90
C GLU A 654 -19.06 -2.13 28.83
N MET A 655 -17.75 -2.26 29.05
CA MET A 655 -16.97 -1.28 29.82
C MET A 655 -16.91 0.10 29.13
N GLN A 656 -16.90 0.14 27.80
CA GLN A 656 -16.89 1.38 27.04
C GLN A 656 -18.22 2.12 27.17
N GLU A 657 -19.35 1.41 27.14
CA GLU A 657 -20.69 1.97 27.41
C GLU A 657 -20.80 2.53 28.84
N GLU A 658 -20.29 1.82 29.85
CA GLU A 658 -20.24 2.32 31.23
C GLU A 658 -19.37 3.57 31.38
N LEU A 659 -18.23 3.62 30.69
CA LEU A 659 -17.33 4.77 30.67
C LEU A 659 -18.02 6.00 30.07
N ASP A 660 -18.76 5.83 28.98
CA ASP A 660 -19.45 6.94 28.32
C ASP A 660 -20.63 7.45 29.18
N HIS A 661 -21.36 6.57 29.87
CA HIS A 661 -22.34 6.98 30.87
C HIS A 661 -21.72 7.76 32.05
N LEU A 662 -20.53 7.36 32.50
CA LEU A 662 -19.78 8.09 33.53
C LEU A 662 -19.30 9.46 33.05
N LYS A 663 -18.92 9.61 31.77
CA LYS A 663 -18.54 10.91 31.19
C LYS A 663 -19.74 11.85 31.10
N ASP A 664 -20.90 11.35 30.71
CA ASP A 664 -22.14 12.14 30.65
C ASP A 664 -22.53 12.65 32.04
N ASN A 665 -22.46 11.79 33.06
CA ASN A 665 -22.67 12.18 34.45
C ASN A 665 -21.66 13.23 34.93
N LEU A 666 -20.37 13.07 34.59
CA LEU A 666 -19.34 14.06 34.93
C LEU A 666 -19.57 15.40 34.23
N SER A 667 -20.05 15.39 32.99
CA SER A 667 -20.42 16.59 32.23
C SER A 667 -21.59 17.32 32.89
N PHE A 668 -22.62 16.56 33.30
CA PHE A 668 -23.77 17.08 34.03
C PHE A 668 -23.36 17.71 35.37
N GLU A 669 -22.52 17.05 36.17
CA GLU A 669 -22.01 17.61 37.42
C GLU A 669 -21.13 18.86 37.23
N LYS A 670 -20.33 18.92 36.15
CA LYS A 670 -19.58 20.13 35.80
C LYS A 670 -20.50 21.32 35.48
N GLN A 671 -21.63 21.09 34.80
CA GLN A 671 -22.63 22.14 34.56
C GLN A 671 -23.27 22.61 35.87
N ASN A 672 -23.60 21.69 36.79
CA ASN A 672 -24.15 22.04 38.10
C ASN A 672 -23.15 22.87 38.93
N LEU A 673 -21.87 22.50 38.92
CA LEU A 673 -20.82 23.25 39.59
C LEU A 673 -20.65 24.66 39.00
N ALA A 674 -20.75 24.80 37.67
CA ALA A 674 -20.68 26.11 37.01
C ALA A 674 -21.88 27.01 37.38
N ALA A 675 -23.08 26.43 37.49
CA ALA A 675 -24.27 27.14 37.96
C ALA A 675 -24.12 27.60 39.43
N ALA A 676 -23.61 26.72 40.30
CA ALA A 676 -23.34 27.06 41.70
C ALA A 676 -22.27 28.16 41.85
N ALA A 677 -21.22 28.14 41.03
CA ALA A 677 -20.19 29.17 41.02
C ALA A 677 -20.75 30.54 40.59
N TYR A 678 -21.62 30.56 39.59
CA TYR A 678 -22.33 31.78 39.15
C TYR A 678 -23.20 32.37 40.26
N ASP A 679 -23.94 31.52 40.99
CA ASP A 679 -24.73 31.98 42.13
C ASP A 679 -23.86 32.50 43.28
N CYS A 680 -22.72 31.87 43.57
CA CYS A 680 -21.75 32.38 44.56
C CYS A 680 -21.20 33.76 44.19
N ASP A 681 -20.86 34.00 42.92
CA ASP A 681 -20.37 35.31 42.47
C ASP A 681 -21.48 36.37 42.55
N LYS A 682 -22.73 36.01 42.25
CA LYS A 682 -23.90 36.87 42.40
C LYS A 682 -24.13 37.26 43.87
N PHE A 683 -24.04 36.31 44.80
CA PHE A 683 -24.16 36.60 46.23
C PHE A 683 -23.01 37.48 46.74
N ARG A 684 -21.78 37.26 46.25
CA ARG A 684 -20.63 38.10 46.60
C ARG A 684 -20.84 39.56 46.18
N SER A 685 -21.33 39.79 44.96
CA SER A 685 -21.64 41.14 44.48
C SER A 685 -22.73 41.83 45.31
N LEU A 686 -23.73 41.09 45.78
CA LEU A 686 -24.79 41.59 46.67
C LEU A 686 -24.24 41.95 48.07
N CYS A 687 -23.30 41.16 48.60
CA CYS A 687 -22.62 41.49 49.85
C CYS A 687 -21.77 42.76 49.72
N ASP A 688 -21.01 42.89 48.63
CA ASP A 688 -20.17 44.07 48.37
C ASP A 688 -21.02 45.35 48.25
N GLU A 689 -22.21 45.27 47.62
CA GLU A 689 -23.16 46.38 47.52
C GLU A 689 -23.72 46.79 48.91
N LYS A 690 -24.06 45.81 49.75
CA LYS A 690 -24.57 46.08 51.11
C LYS A 690 -23.50 46.65 52.03
N ASP A 691 -22.25 46.21 51.89
CA ASP A 691 -21.12 46.79 52.62
C ASP A 691 -20.83 48.24 52.20
N ALA A 692 -20.99 48.57 50.92
CA ALA A 692 -20.87 49.93 50.43
C ALA A 692 -21.98 50.86 51.01
N GLU A 693 -23.23 50.39 51.06
CA GLU A 693 -24.33 51.11 51.73
C GLU A 693 -24.05 51.35 53.21
N LEU A 694 -23.54 50.32 53.91
CA LEU A 694 -23.21 50.43 55.34
C LEU A 694 -22.10 51.47 55.60
N GLN A 695 -21.07 51.49 54.75
CA GLN A 695 -20.00 52.50 54.82
C GLN A 695 -20.54 53.92 54.59
N ALA A 696 -21.46 54.10 53.64
CA ALA A 696 -22.11 55.39 53.39
C ALA A 696 -22.87 55.89 54.63
N VAL A 697 -23.68 55.04 55.27
CA VAL A 697 -24.42 55.38 56.50
C VAL A 697 -23.46 55.72 57.65
N LEU A 698 -22.35 55.01 57.79
CA LEU A 698 -21.33 55.32 58.80
C LEU A 698 -20.65 56.67 58.57
N THR A 699 -20.43 57.07 57.31
CA THR A 699 -19.89 58.41 57.00
C THR A 699 -20.91 59.51 57.29
N GLU A 700 -22.19 59.28 57.03
CA GLU A 700 -23.27 60.23 57.33
C GLU A 700 -23.45 60.43 58.84
N LYS A 701 -23.39 59.34 59.62
CA LYS A 701 -23.36 59.39 61.09
C LYS A 701 -22.20 60.24 61.61
N ARG A 702 -20.97 60.05 61.08
CA ARG A 702 -19.81 60.87 61.47
C ARG A 702 -20.00 62.34 61.13
N ASN A 703 -20.63 62.66 60.00
CA ASN A 703 -20.95 64.05 59.62
C ASN A 703 -21.98 64.70 60.55
N LEU A 704 -22.98 63.94 61.01
CA LEU A 704 -23.97 64.40 61.98
C LEU A 704 -23.37 64.60 63.38
N GLU A 705 -22.50 63.69 63.84
CA GLU A 705 -21.75 63.83 65.08
C GLU A 705 -20.83 65.07 65.05
N MET A 706 -20.22 65.36 63.90
CA MET A 706 -19.41 66.57 63.70
C MET A 706 -20.25 67.85 63.74
N ARG A 707 -21.48 67.83 63.18
CA ARG A 707 -22.44 68.95 63.29
C ARG A 707 -22.93 69.16 64.72
N LEU A 708 -23.11 68.09 65.49
CA LEU A 708 -23.50 68.15 66.90
C LEU A 708 -22.37 68.71 67.78
N SER A 709 -21.11 68.38 67.48
CA SER A 709 -19.94 68.94 68.16
C SER A 709 -19.71 70.43 67.86
N LYS A 710 -20.23 70.93 66.74
CA LYS A 710 -20.16 72.35 66.33
C LYS A 710 -21.21 73.26 67.00
N LEU A 711 -22.21 72.69 67.67
CA LEU A 711 -23.28 73.42 68.37
C LEU A 711 -23.06 73.51 69.89
N SER A 712 -21.93 73.02 70.40
CA SER A 712 -21.61 72.96 71.83
C SER A 712 -20.23 73.55 72.13
N SER A 713 -20.06 74.86 72.00
CA SER A 713 -19.14 75.67 72.84
C SER A 713 -19.05 77.15 72.39
N GLN A 714 -19.61 78.05 73.21
CA GLN A 714 -19.25 79.46 73.50
C GLN A 714 -20.52 80.09 74.14
N GLY A 715 -20.64 80.28 75.47
CA GLY A 715 -19.92 81.23 76.33
C GLY A 715 -20.41 82.67 76.07
N LEU A 716 -20.85 83.55 76.97
CA LEU A 716 -20.71 83.70 78.42
C LEU A 716 -21.72 84.78 78.92
N GLU A 717 -22.27 84.56 80.12
CA GLU A 717 -22.40 85.48 81.28
C GLU A 717 -23.00 86.93 81.27
N LYS A 718 -23.92 87.12 82.25
CA LYS A 718 -24.02 88.15 83.32
C LYS A 718 -24.88 89.44 83.19
N ASN A 719 -25.89 89.47 84.06
CA ASN A 719 -26.35 90.51 85.03
C ASN A 719 -26.78 91.91 84.57
N ILE A 720 -27.96 92.37 85.06
CA ILE A 720 -28.12 93.43 86.09
C ILE A 720 -29.62 93.66 86.41
N THR A 721 -29.90 93.72 87.73
CA THR A 721 -31.02 94.26 88.54
C THR A 721 -32.32 94.75 87.88
N LYS A 722 -33.52 94.24 88.22
CA LYS A 722 -34.36 94.37 89.45
C LYS A 722 -35.35 95.56 89.36
N GLU A 723 -36.64 95.18 89.37
CA GLU A 723 -37.94 95.93 89.40
C GLU A 723 -38.78 95.55 88.16
N LEU A 724 -40.00 94.98 88.21
CA LEU A 724 -41.02 94.87 89.25
C LEU A 724 -42.03 93.78 88.76
N VAL A 725 -41.95 92.52 89.19
CA VAL A 725 -42.72 91.86 90.29
C VAL A 725 -44.19 91.46 90.04
N GLU A 726 -44.84 91.71 88.90
CA GLU A 726 -46.24 91.24 88.72
C GLU A 726 -46.51 90.16 87.64
N ALA A 727 -45.51 89.77 86.83
CA ALA A 727 -45.66 88.67 85.85
C ALA A 727 -45.01 87.32 86.26
N ASN A 728 -44.36 87.27 87.44
CA ASN A 728 -43.36 86.24 87.75
C ASN A 728 -43.93 84.95 88.41
N ASN A 729 -45.22 84.89 88.74
CA ASN A 729 -45.82 83.69 89.35
C ASN A 729 -46.46 82.72 88.34
N GLN A 730 -46.86 83.18 87.15
CA GLN A 730 -47.48 82.30 86.14
C GLN A 730 -46.46 81.58 85.25
N VAL A 731 -45.33 82.22 84.94
CA VAL A 731 -44.28 81.64 84.10
C VAL A 731 -43.48 80.58 84.87
N LEU A 732 -43.23 80.78 86.16
CA LEU A 732 -42.55 79.81 87.01
C LEU A 732 -43.33 78.48 87.13
N GLN A 733 -44.66 78.53 87.30
CA GLN A 733 -45.49 77.33 87.35
C GLN A 733 -45.51 76.53 86.03
N LYS A 734 -45.54 77.22 84.87
CA LYS A 734 -45.49 76.55 83.56
C LYS A 734 -44.16 75.86 83.30
N ILE A 735 -43.05 76.55 83.57
CA ILE A 735 -41.70 75.97 83.41
C ILE A 735 -41.49 74.79 84.37
N GLN A 736 -42.06 74.85 85.59
CA GLN A 736 -41.95 73.77 86.57
C GLN A 736 -42.80 72.54 86.20
N GLN A 737 -43.92 72.73 85.48
CA GLN A 737 -44.73 71.64 84.92
C GLN A 737 -44.08 71.03 83.67
N GLU A 738 -43.54 71.84 82.75
CA GLU A 738 -42.81 71.34 81.57
C GLU A 738 -41.51 70.63 81.94
N LEU A 739 -40.78 71.11 82.96
CA LEU A 739 -39.59 70.44 83.47
C LEU A 739 -39.94 69.07 84.06
N LYS A 740 -41.06 68.95 84.79
CA LYS A 740 -41.55 67.66 85.30
C LYS A 740 -41.94 66.71 84.16
N ALA A 741 -42.64 67.21 83.14
CA ALA A 741 -43.02 66.41 81.97
C ALA A 741 -41.79 65.90 81.21
N ARG A 742 -40.81 66.77 80.92
CA ARG A 742 -39.56 66.39 80.25
C ARG A 742 -38.68 65.45 81.08
N THR A 743 -38.68 65.61 82.40
CA THR A 743 -37.94 64.68 83.28
C THR A 743 -38.59 63.29 83.28
N MET A 744 -39.92 63.23 83.18
CA MET A 744 -40.65 61.96 83.11
C MET A 744 -40.48 61.27 81.74
N GLU A 745 -40.51 62.03 80.64
CA GLU A 745 -40.17 61.52 79.30
C GLU A 745 -38.72 61.05 79.17
N LEU A 746 -37.77 61.74 79.80
CA LEU A 746 -36.38 61.32 79.80
C LEU A 746 -36.20 60.00 80.55
N ARG A 747 -36.88 59.82 81.70
CA ARG A 747 -36.85 58.57 82.45
C ARG A 747 -37.46 57.41 81.67
N THR A 748 -38.58 57.61 80.97
CA THR A 748 -39.16 56.55 80.14
C THR A 748 -38.28 56.21 78.94
N ALA A 749 -37.65 57.20 78.31
CA ALA A 749 -36.67 56.98 77.24
C ALA A 749 -35.39 56.26 77.74
N GLU A 750 -34.93 56.55 78.95
CA GLU A 750 -33.80 55.85 79.56
C GLU A 750 -34.13 54.40 79.93
N GLU A 751 -35.37 54.11 80.34
CA GLU A 751 -35.85 52.75 80.59
C GLU A 751 -36.04 51.94 79.30
N THR A 752 -36.59 52.53 78.23
CA THR A 752 -36.68 51.86 76.93
C THR A 752 -35.31 51.60 76.33
N LYS A 753 -34.37 52.55 76.44
CA LYS A 753 -32.97 52.34 76.06
C LYS A 753 -32.33 51.19 76.83
N ARG A 754 -32.58 51.08 78.15
CA ARG A 754 -32.08 49.96 78.96
C ARG A 754 -32.67 48.62 78.52
N ARG A 755 -33.97 48.55 78.19
CA ARG A 755 -34.59 47.34 77.63
C ARG A 755 -33.97 46.93 76.30
N LEU A 756 -33.85 47.86 75.36
CA LEU A 756 -33.28 47.58 74.04
C LEU A 756 -31.81 47.13 74.12
N LEU A 757 -31.02 47.70 75.05
CA LEU A 757 -29.64 47.25 75.28
C LEU A 757 -29.58 45.82 75.84
N SER A 758 -30.49 45.46 76.74
CA SER A 758 -30.58 44.08 77.26
C SER A 758 -31.03 43.09 76.18
N GLU A 759 -31.97 43.48 75.32
CA GLU A 759 -32.47 42.64 74.24
C GLU A 759 -31.39 42.44 73.16
N LYS A 760 -30.69 43.51 72.79
CA LYS A 760 -29.51 43.48 71.91
C LYS A 760 -28.45 42.52 72.44
N ALA A 761 -28.09 42.61 73.72
CA ALA A 761 -27.10 41.71 74.32
C ALA A 761 -27.53 40.24 74.22
N SER A 762 -28.82 39.92 74.43
CA SER A 762 -29.31 38.55 74.31
C SER A 762 -29.32 38.03 72.87
N LEU A 763 -29.57 38.91 71.88
CA LEU A 763 -29.53 38.56 70.47
C LEU A 763 -28.08 38.35 69.99
N GLU A 764 -27.14 39.17 70.44
CA GLU A 764 -25.71 38.99 70.17
C GLU A 764 -25.21 37.64 70.74
N GLU A 765 -25.64 37.26 71.95
CA GLU A 765 -25.29 35.95 72.52
C GLU A 765 -25.89 34.78 71.71
N LYS A 766 -27.12 34.90 71.22
CA LYS A 766 -27.74 33.88 70.34
C LYS A 766 -27.06 33.76 68.99
N ILE A 767 -26.67 34.89 68.39
CA ILE A 767 -25.95 34.91 67.10
C ILE A 767 -24.61 34.21 67.25
N THR A 768 -23.82 34.57 68.27
CA THR A 768 -22.52 33.93 68.51
C THR A 768 -22.64 32.43 68.82
N GLY A 769 -23.72 32.01 69.49
CA GLY A 769 -24.03 30.58 69.69
C GLY A 769 -24.33 29.83 68.39
N LEU A 770 -25.13 30.43 67.50
CA LEU A 770 -25.46 29.85 66.19
C LEU A 770 -24.25 29.81 65.25
N GLU A 771 -23.42 30.85 65.26
CA GLU A 771 -22.17 30.91 64.48
C GLU A 771 -21.21 29.80 64.91
N LYS A 772 -21.02 29.60 66.22
CA LYS A 772 -20.19 28.49 66.74
C LYS A 772 -20.75 27.13 66.33
N LYS A 773 -22.06 26.94 66.41
CA LYS A 773 -22.70 25.67 66.01
C LYS A 773 -22.51 25.39 64.51
N LYS A 774 -22.79 26.37 63.64
CA LYS A 774 -22.58 26.22 62.19
C LYS A 774 -21.10 26.02 61.84
N SER A 775 -20.19 26.72 62.52
CA SER A 775 -18.75 26.52 62.34
C SER A 775 -18.34 25.08 62.66
N SER A 776 -18.89 24.49 63.73
CA SER A 776 -18.61 23.10 64.09
C SER A 776 -19.22 22.08 63.12
N GLU A 777 -20.42 22.34 62.59
CA GLU A 777 -21.05 21.49 61.56
C GLU A 777 -20.28 21.53 60.24
N MET A 778 -19.83 22.72 59.81
CA MET A 778 -18.98 22.89 58.62
C MET A 778 -17.64 22.17 58.77
N GLU A 779 -17.00 22.25 59.94
CA GLU A 779 -15.73 21.58 60.17
C GLU A 779 -15.87 20.04 60.13
N ASN A 780 -16.98 19.50 60.63
CA ASN A 780 -17.27 18.07 60.57
C ASN A 780 -17.55 17.59 59.14
N LEU A 781 -18.41 18.30 58.39
CA LEU A 781 -18.68 18.02 56.98
C LEU A 781 -17.41 18.08 56.13
N GLN A 782 -16.52 19.05 56.40
CA GLN A 782 -15.26 19.17 55.70
C GLN A 782 -14.31 18.01 56.00
N LYS A 783 -14.27 17.53 57.25
CA LYS A 783 -13.49 16.33 57.63
C LYS A 783 -14.04 15.07 56.97
N ASP A 784 -15.35 14.91 56.89
CA ASP A 784 -15.98 13.75 56.24
C ASP A 784 -15.72 13.76 54.72
N PHE A 785 -15.87 14.91 54.07
CA PHE A 785 -15.54 15.08 52.64
C PHE A 785 -14.06 14.81 52.35
N GLU A 786 -13.16 15.30 53.22
CA GLU A 786 -11.72 15.07 53.04
C GLU A 786 -11.36 13.58 53.21
N LYS A 787 -12.07 12.86 54.08
CA LYS A 787 -11.92 11.42 54.28
C LYS A 787 -12.39 10.63 53.07
N GLU A 788 -13.53 11.01 52.47
CA GLU A 788 -14.07 10.38 51.26
C GLU A 788 -13.17 10.66 50.04
N CYS A 789 -12.70 11.89 49.88
CA CYS A 789 -11.71 12.24 48.85
C CYS A 789 -10.40 11.42 48.97
N LYS A 790 -9.93 11.18 50.20
CA LYS A 790 -8.76 10.31 50.45
C LYS A 790 -9.05 8.86 50.06
N GLY A 791 -10.24 8.34 50.37
CA GLY A 791 -10.67 7.00 49.96
C GLY A 791 -10.73 6.82 48.45
N LEU A 792 -11.35 7.77 47.75
CA LEU A 792 -11.45 7.76 46.29
C LEU A 792 -10.07 7.89 45.62
N ARG A 793 -9.17 8.73 46.14
CA ARG A 793 -7.80 8.82 45.62
C ARG A 793 -7.06 7.49 45.73
N LEU A 794 -7.21 6.78 46.85
CA LEU A 794 -6.59 5.46 47.02
C LEU A 794 -7.15 4.43 46.02
N GLN A 795 -8.47 4.44 45.77
CA GLN A 795 -9.08 3.57 44.76
C GLN A 795 -8.59 3.90 43.35
N VAL A 796 -8.49 5.19 43.00
CA VAL A 796 -7.95 5.62 41.70
C VAL A 796 -6.50 5.17 41.54
N THR A 797 -5.65 5.33 42.56
CA THR A 797 -4.25 4.88 42.49
C THR A 797 -4.15 3.36 42.34
N GLU A 798 -5.04 2.61 42.98
CA GLU A 798 -5.06 1.14 42.86
C GLU A 798 -5.55 0.68 41.48
N LEU A 799 -6.57 1.32 40.92
CA LEU A 799 -7.03 1.06 39.55
C LEU A 799 -5.98 1.45 38.52
N GLN A 800 -5.27 2.57 38.71
CA GLN A 800 -4.15 2.98 37.86
C GLN A 800 -3.02 1.94 37.89
N ARG A 801 -2.67 1.42 39.07
CA ARG A 801 -1.66 0.35 39.21
C ARG A 801 -2.07 -0.91 38.45
N LYS A 802 -3.32 -1.36 38.60
CA LYS A 802 -3.86 -2.52 37.88
C LYS A 802 -3.90 -2.31 36.36
N LEU A 803 -4.21 -1.10 35.90
CA LEU A 803 -4.18 -0.74 34.49
C LEU A 803 -2.77 -0.82 33.91
N GLU A 804 -1.76 -0.32 34.64
CA GLU A 804 -0.36 -0.40 34.19
C GLU A 804 0.17 -1.85 34.19
N GLU A 805 -0.24 -2.68 35.15
CA GLU A 805 0.05 -4.13 35.12
C GLU A 805 -0.57 -4.80 33.90
N ALA A 806 -1.85 -4.56 33.64
CA ALA A 806 -2.54 -5.11 32.47
C ALA A 806 -1.93 -4.63 31.13
N LYS A 807 -1.48 -3.37 31.05
CA LYS A 807 -0.76 -2.85 29.87
C LYS A 807 0.57 -3.56 29.68
N HIS A 808 1.33 -3.79 30.74
CA HIS A 808 2.59 -4.53 30.66
C HIS A 808 2.38 -5.97 30.19
N ASP A 809 1.35 -6.64 30.69
CA ASP A 809 0.98 -7.99 30.26
C ASP A 809 0.54 -8.01 28.79
N LEU A 810 -0.24 -7.02 28.34
CA LEU A 810 -0.65 -6.87 26.94
C LEU A 810 0.56 -6.68 26.01
N ILE A 811 1.52 -5.82 26.39
CA ILE A 811 2.76 -5.61 25.61
C ILE A 811 3.57 -6.92 25.54
N GLY A 812 3.64 -7.65 26.65
CA GLY A 812 4.25 -8.98 26.69
C GLY A 812 3.59 -9.95 25.72
N ALA A 813 2.26 -10.04 25.75
CA ALA A 813 1.48 -10.89 24.85
C ALA A 813 1.62 -10.48 23.37
N GLN A 814 1.59 -9.18 23.07
CA GLN A 814 1.79 -8.66 21.71
C GLN A 814 3.19 -8.98 21.17
N SER A 815 4.23 -8.87 22.00
CA SER A 815 5.59 -9.25 21.62
C SER A 815 5.72 -10.75 21.37
N GLY A 816 5.03 -11.58 22.16
CA GLY A 816 4.95 -13.03 21.97
C GLY A 816 4.21 -13.41 20.70
N LEU A 817 3.10 -12.74 20.39
CA LEU A 817 2.34 -12.93 19.16
C LEU A 817 3.17 -12.56 17.92
N ALA A 818 3.84 -11.40 17.96
CA ALA A 818 4.72 -10.97 16.86
C ALA A 818 5.90 -11.94 16.62
N ALA A 819 6.43 -12.56 17.68
CA ALA A 819 7.45 -13.60 17.53
C ALA A 819 6.87 -14.87 16.89
N LYS A 820 5.64 -15.24 17.24
CA LYS A 820 4.93 -16.39 16.66
C LYS A 820 4.52 -16.15 15.21
N ASP A 821 4.10 -14.94 14.86
CA ASP A 821 3.79 -14.56 13.47
C ASP A 821 5.02 -14.66 12.58
N LYS A 822 6.19 -14.21 13.06
CA LYS A 822 7.46 -14.40 12.35
C LYS A 822 7.84 -15.87 12.18
N GLU A 823 7.59 -16.69 13.19
CA GLU A 823 7.84 -18.14 13.12
C GLU A 823 6.89 -18.81 12.11
N LEU A 824 5.63 -18.39 12.08
CA LEU A 824 4.60 -18.86 11.15
C LEU A 824 4.92 -18.43 9.71
N GLU A 825 5.36 -17.19 9.50
CA GLU A 825 5.81 -16.67 8.20
C GLU A 825 7.04 -17.44 7.69
N MET A 826 8.02 -17.73 8.56
CA MET A 826 9.15 -18.58 8.20
C MET A 826 8.71 -20.01 7.83
N LEU A 827 7.78 -20.61 8.58
CA LEU A 827 7.26 -21.95 8.28
C LEU A 827 6.45 -21.98 6.98
N GLN A 828 5.67 -20.93 6.70
CA GLN A 828 4.95 -20.78 5.43
C GLN A 828 5.91 -20.64 4.25
N ASN A 829 6.96 -19.85 4.39
CA ASN A 829 8.00 -19.71 3.37
C ASN A 829 8.71 -21.05 3.12
N ASN A 830 9.06 -21.79 4.18
CA ASN A 830 9.66 -23.12 4.06
C ASN A 830 8.70 -24.12 3.41
N LEU A 831 7.40 -24.08 3.74
CA LEU A 831 6.39 -24.94 3.14
C LEU A 831 6.23 -24.64 1.65
N LYS A 832 6.21 -23.36 1.28
CA LYS A 832 6.16 -22.91 -0.11
C LYS A 832 7.40 -23.37 -0.90
N GLU A 833 8.60 -23.23 -0.33
CA GLU A 833 9.84 -23.73 -0.94
C GLU A 833 9.81 -25.26 -1.12
N LEU A 834 9.27 -26.00 -0.14
CA LEU A 834 9.08 -27.46 -0.22
C LEU A 834 8.05 -27.85 -1.29
N GLU A 835 6.98 -27.09 -1.46
CA GLU A 835 5.99 -27.30 -2.52
C GLU A 835 6.60 -27.03 -3.91
N GLU A 836 7.37 -25.95 -4.06
CA GLU A 836 8.12 -25.63 -5.28
C GLU A 836 9.15 -26.72 -5.63
N LEU A 837 9.88 -27.24 -4.63
CA LEU A 837 10.83 -28.34 -4.81
C LEU A 837 10.14 -29.66 -5.19
N ARG A 838 8.97 -29.95 -4.60
CA ARG A 838 8.16 -31.13 -4.99
C ARG A 838 7.73 -31.05 -6.42
N GLU A 839 7.26 -29.89 -6.86
CA GLU A 839 6.84 -29.71 -8.23
C GLU A 839 8.02 -29.81 -9.20
N MET A 840 9.15 -29.17 -8.87
CA MET A 840 10.36 -29.26 -9.70
C MET A 840 10.78 -30.72 -9.87
N LYS A 841 10.69 -31.53 -8.81
CA LYS A 841 10.96 -32.97 -8.88
C LYS A 841 9.97 -33.69 -9.80
N GLU A 842 8.67 -33.44 -9.69
CA GLU A 842 7.65 -34.06 -10.56
C GLU A 842 7.79 -33.64 -12.03
N ASP A 843 8.21 -32.42 -12.31
CA ASP A 843 8.48 -31.94 -13.68
C ASP A 843 9.75 -32.59 -14.25
N ILE A 844 10.81 -32.74 -13.43
CA ILE A 844 12.01 -33.50 -13.78
C ILE A 844 11.66 -34.96 -14.09
N ASP A 845 10.85 -35.61 -13.24
CA ASP A 845 10.45 -37.01 -13.44
C ASP A 845 9.60 -37.19 -14.71
N ARG A 846 8.68 -36.25 -15.00
CA ARG A 846 7.92 -36.23 -16.27
C ARG A 846 8.83 -36.03 -17.49
N LYS A 847 9.76 -35.07 -17.44
CA LYS A 847 10.74 -34.84 -18.52
C LYS A 847 11.64 -36.05 -18.74
N ASN A 848 12.08 -36.71 -17.67
CA ASN A 848 12.88 -37.92 -17.74
C ASN A 848 12.10 -39.07 -18.40
N ALA A 849 10.84 -39.28 -18.01
CA ALA A 849 9.97 -40.28 -18.62
C ALA A 849 9.72 -40.01 -20.12
N GLN A 850 9.47 -38.75 -20.48
CA GLN A 850 9.29 -38.35 -21.89
C GLN A 850 10.58 -38.52 -22.71
N THR A 851 11.72 -38.14 -22.15
CA THR A 851 13.03 -38.31 -22.79
C THR A 851 13.35 -39.79 -23.00
N ALA A 852 13.05 -40.65 -22.02
CA ALA A 852 13.21 -42.09 -22.13
C ALA A 852 12.30 -42.70 -23.22
N ALA A 853 11.06 -42.22 -23.35
CA ALA A 853 10.15 -42.66 -24.41
C ALA A 853 10.64 -42.26 -25.81
N ILE A 854 11.16 -41.04 -25.97
CA ILE A 854 11.73 -40.56 -27.23
C ILE A 854 12.98 -41.37 -27.60
N LEU A 855 13.90 -41.59 -26.65
CA LEU A 855 15.09 -42.41 -26.87
C LEU A 855 14.73 -43.84 -27.30
N LYS A 856 13.69 -44.43 -26.70
CA LYS A 856 13.20 -45.76 -27.07
C LYS A 856 12.66 -45.79 -28.50
N MET A 857 11.88 -44.78 -28.89
CA MET A 857 11.30 -44.69 -30.23
C MET A 857 12.38 -44.44 -31.30
N GLN A 858 13.34 -43.56 -31.02
CA GLN A 858 14.49 -43.32 -31.89
C GLN A 858 15.34 -44.59 -32.04
N GLY A 859 15.59 -45.33 -30.96
CA GLY A 859 16.31 -46.60 -31.01
C GLY A 859 15.62 -47.64 -31.88
N ALA A 860 14.29 -47.72 -31.84
CA ALA A 860 13.53 -48.63 -32.70
C ALA A 860 13.60 -48.25 -34.18
N GLN A 861 13.45 -46.96 -34.50
CA GLN A 861 13.59 -46.46 -35.88
C GLN A 861 15.00 -46.66 -36.44
N LEU A 862 16.02 -46.48 -35.61
CA LEU A 862 17.41 -46.67 -36.01
C LEU A 862 17.69 -48.14 -36.35
N ALA A 863 17.18 -49.07 -35.53
CA ALA A 863 17.26 -50.50 -35.79
C ALA A 863 16.53 -50.92 -37.09
N GLU A 864 15.37 -50.34 -37.37
CA GLU A 864 14.61 -50.57 -38.61
C GLU A 864 15.38 -50.06 -39.85
N MET A 865 15.91 -48.84 -39.77
CA MET A 865 16.71 -48.26 -40.85
C MET A 865 18.00 -49.04 -41.11
N GLU A 866 18.66 -49.54 -40.06
CA GLU A 866 19.83 -50.42 -40.20
C GLU A 866 19.50 -51.76 -40.86
N ALA A 867 18.29 -52.29 -40.65
CA ALA A 867 17.84 -53.52 -41.30
C ALA A 867 17.56 -53.28 -42.79
N LEU A 868 16.80 -52.24 -43.12
CA LEU A 868 16.49 -51.85 -44.51
C LEU A 868 17.77 -51.51 -45.30
N TYR A 869 18.72 -50.82 -44.67
CA TYR A 869 19.99 -50.51 -45.29
C TYR A 869 20.82 -51.77 -45.61
N ARG A 870 20.84 -52.75 -44.71
CA ARG A 870 21.49 -54.05 -44.95
C ARG A 870 20.83 -54.80 -46.11
N GLU A 871 19.50 -54.81 -46.18
CA GLU A 871 18.78 -55.42 -47.31
C GLU A 871 19.09 -54.74 -48.65
N GLU A 872 19.12 -53.41 -48.68
CA GLU A 872 19.49 -52.65 -49.89
C GLU A 872 20.93 -52.95 -50.33
N GLN A 873 21.88 -52.98 -49.39
CA GLN A 873 23.27 -53.34 -49.69
C GLN A 873 23.39 -54.73 -50.32
N VAL A 874 22.67 -55.71 -49.77
CA VAL A 874 22.60 -57.09 -50.30
C VAL A 874 22.04 -57.10 -51.72
N LEU A 875 20.92 -56.40 -51.96
CA LEU A 875 20.30 -56.28 -53.28
C LEU A 875 21.23 -55.60 -54.28
N ARG A 876 21.84 -54.47 -53.91
CA ARG A 876 22.76 -53.71 -54.76
C ARG A 876 23.95 -54.57 -55.17
N LYS A 877 24.49 -55.37 -54.25
CA LYS A 877 25.60 -56.28 -54.53
C LYS A 877 25.17 -57.43 -55.44
N LYS A 878 23.98 -58.00 -55.22
CA LYS A 878 23.39 -59.01 -56.12
C LYS A 878 23.23 -58.46 -57.55
N TYR A 879 22.70 -57.25 -57.71
CA TYR A 879 22.57 -56.62 -59.03
C TYR A 879 23.92 -56.26 -59.65
N PHE A 880 24.88 -55.82 -58.84
CA PHE A 880 26.26 -55.59 -59.30
C PHE A 880 26.87 -56.88 -59.86
N ASN A 881 26.74 -58.01 -59.16
CA ASN A 881 27.26 -59.29 -59.62
C ASN A 881 26.60 -59.74 -60.92
N ILE A 882 25.28 -59.56 -61.07
CA ILE A 882 24.56 -59.82 -62.33
C ILE A 882 25.11 -58.97 -63.48
N ILE A 883 25.44 -57.71 -63.22
CA ILE A 883 26.05 -56.82 -64.24
C ILE A 883 27.47 -57.28 -64.59
N GLU A 884 28.26 -57.72 -63.61
CA GLU A 884 29.63 -58.19 -63.83
C GLU A 884 29.65 -59.53 -64.59
N ASP A 885 28.67 -60.41 -64.34
CA ASP A 885 28.43 -61.62 -65.14
C ASP A 885 28.11 -61.29 -66.60
N MET A 886 27.26 -60.28 -66.84
CA MET A 886 26.97 -59.79 -68.19
C MET A 886 28.22 -59.21 -68.88
N LYS A 887 29.21 -58.74 -68.11
CA LYS A 887 30.49 -58.22 -68.61
C LYS A 887 31.57 -59.31 -68.77
N GLY A 888 31.29 -60.57 -68.40
CA GLY A 888 32.21 -61.70 -68.56
C GLY A 888 33.40 -61.70 -67.60
N LYS A 889 33.26 -61.07 -66.42
CA LYS A 889 34.33 -61.03 -65.40
C LYS A 889 34.38 -62.34 -64.59
N ILE A 890 35.57 -62.65 -64.07
CA ILE A 890 35.81 -63.85 -63.25
C ILE A 890 35.20 -63.65 -61.86
N ARG A 891 34.34 -64.59 -61.42
CA ARG A 891 33.76 -64.63 -60.07
C ARG A 891 34.63 -65.44 -59.11
N VAL A 892 34.76 -64.97 -57.87
CA VAL A 892 35.48 -65.63 -56.78
C VAL A 892 34.49 -65.99 -55.67
N TYR A 893 34.34 -67.29 -55.46
CA TYR A 893 33.45 -67.88 -54.47
C TYR A 893 34.19 -68.31 -53.22
N CYS A 894 33.55 -68.20 -52.06
CA CYS A 894 34.06 -68.76 -50.81
C CYS A 894 33.08 -69.81 -50.27
N ARG A 895 33.59 -70.97 -49.85
CA ARG A 895 32.82 -71.98 -49.16
C ARG A 895 33.46 -72.29 -47.83
N LEU A 896 32.68 -72.19 -46.75
CA LEU A 896 33.11 -72.53 -45.41
C LEU A 896 32.96 -74.04 -45.21
N ARG A 897 34.01 -74.67 -44.68
CA ARG A 897 33.99 -76.09 -44.35
C ARG A 897 33.26 -76.29 -43.01
N PRO A 898 32.29 -77.22 -42.90
CA PRO A 898 31.73 -77.60 -41.61
C PRO A 898 32.76 -78.35 -40.76
N LEU A 899 32.60 -78.26 -39.43
CA LEU A 899 33.40 -79.06 -38.50
C LEU A 899 33.13 -80.55 -38.73
N CYS A 900 34.18 -81.36 -38.72
CA CYS A 900 34.05 -82.81 -38.78
C CYS A 900 33.71 -83.38 -37.39
N GLU A 901 33.18 -84.60 -37.33
CA GLU A 901 32.73 -85.22 -36.08
C GLU A 901 33.82 -85.27 -34.99
N LYS A 902 35.10 -85.42 -35.38
CA LYS A 902 36.24 -85.40 -34.47
C LYS A 902 36.45 -84.03 -33.83
N GLU A 903 36.32 -82.95 -34.60
CA GLU A 903 36.48 -81.56 -34.15
C GLU A 903 35.31 -81.14 -33.23
N ILE A 904 34.09 -81.60 -33.54
CA ILE A 904 32.91 -81.40 -32.69
C ILE A 904 33.08 -82.10 -31.34
N THR A 905 33.57 -83.35 -31.35
CA THR A 905 33.84 -84.12 -30.13
C THR A 905 34.94 -83.48 -29.29
N ALA A 906 35.94 -82.85 -29.93
CA ALA A 906 37.00 -82.08 -29.30
C ALA A 906 36.58 -80.66 -28.85
N LYS A 907 35.32 -80.26 -29.08
CA LYS A 907 34.77 -78.93 -28.79
C LYS A 907 35.54 -77.78 -29.46
N GLU A 908 36.07 -78.02 -30.65
CA GLU A 908 36.70 -76.98 -31.45
C GLU A 908 35.64 -76.03 -32.04
N THR A 909 36.04 -74.78 -32.29
CA THR A 909 35.15 -73.72 -32.79
C THR A 909 35.57 -73.25 -34.18
N ASN A 910 34.61 -72.75 -34.96
CA ASN A 910 34.90 -72.20 -36.27
C ASN A 910 35.78 -70.95 -36.14
N ALA A 911 36.95 -70.96 -36.80
CA ALA A 911 37.85 -69.81 -36.84
C ALA A 911 37.31 -68.63 -37.67
N ILE A 912 36.27 -68.89 -38.47
CA ILE A 912 35.73 -68.00 -39.48
C ILE A 912 34.21 -68.04 -39.39
N ARG A 913 33.55 -66.87 -39.49
CA ARG A 913 32.09 -66.71 -39.44
C ARG A 913 31.57 -66.07 -40.72
N SER A 914 30.50 -66.60 -41.30
CA SER A 914 29.72 -65.90 -42.32
C SER A 914 28.88 -64.81 -41.65
N VAL A 915 29.04 -63.57 -42.10
CA VAL A 915 28.25 -62.42 -41.61
C VAL A 915 26.98 -62.27 -42.46
N ASP A 916 27.13 -62.47 -43.76
CA ASP A 916 26.07 -62.42 -44.77
C ASP A 916 26.42 -63.34 -45.96
N GLU A 917 25.61 -63.32 -47.01
CA GLU A 917 25.77 -64.17 -48.20
C GLU A 917 27.02 -63.86 -49.05
N PHE A 918 27.82 -62.85 -48.69
CA PHE A 918 28.96 -62.36 -49.46
C PHE A 918 30.20 -62.02 -48.62
N THR A 919 30.08 -62.03 -47.30
CA THR A 919 31.12 -61.53 -46.39
C THR A 919 31.48 -62.58 -45.35
N VAL A 920 32.78 -62.85 -45.30
CA VAL A 920 33.39 -63.75 -44.33
C VAL A 920 34.21 -62.93 -43.35
N GLU A 921 34.04 -63.19 -42.06
CA GLU A 921 34.74 -62.50 -40.99
C GLU A 921 35.60 -63.49 -40.19
N HIS A 922 36.81 -63.05 -39.86
CA HIS A 922 37.70 -63.79 -38.96
C HIS A 922 38.42 -62.82 -38.03
N LEU A 923 38.75 -63.29 -36.83
CA LEU A 923 39.51 -62.51 -35.86
C LEU A 923 40.98 -62.51 -36.25
N TRP A 924 41.51 -61.33 -36.58
CA TRP A 924 42.94 -61.12 -36.85
C TRP A 924 43.63 -60.60 -35.58
N LYS A 925 44.96 -60.73 -35.50
CA LYS A 925 45.81 -60.66 -34.28
C LYS A 925 45.76 -59.39 -33.39
N ASP A 926 44.77 -58.51 -33.52
CA ASP A 926 44.59 -57.32 -32.68
C ASP A 926 43.09 -56.96 -32.54
N ASP A 927 42.26 -57.84 -31.97
CA ASP A 927 40.82 -57.71 -31.60
C ASP A 927 39.83 -57.11 -32.64
N LYS A 928 40.30 -56.64 -33.79
CA LYS A 928 39.51 -56.10 -34.89
C LYS A 928 39.28 -57.21 -35.90
N ALA A 929 38.03 -57.60 -36.01
CA ALA A 929 37.59 -58.58 -36.99
C ALA A 929 37.92 -58.09 -38.41
N LYS A 930 38.56 -58.95 -39.22
CA LYS A 930 38.89 -58.65 -40.61
C LYS A 930 37.89 -59.35 -41.52
N GLN A 931 37.24 -58.53 -42.33
CA GLN A 931 36.20 -58.96 -43.26
C GLN A 931 36.77 -59.13 -44.68
N HIS A 932 36.39 -60.22 -45.32
CA HIS A 932 36.73 -60.54 -46.70
C HIS A 932 35.44 -60.72 -47.50
N MET A 933 35.34 -60.00 -48.62
CA MET A 933 34.17 -59.99 -49.47
C MET A 933 34.39 -60.87 -50.71
N TYR A 934 33.40 -61.69 -51.02
CA TYR A 934 33.35 -62.61 -52.17
C TYR A 934 32.08 -62.37 -52.99
N ASP A 935 32.00 -63.00 -54.17
CA ASP A 935 30.83 -62.92 -55.04
C ASP A 935 29.64 -63.75 -54.51
N ARG A 936 29.93 -64.81 -53.74
CA ARG A 936 29.00 -65.53 -52.86
C ARG A 936 29.79 -66.31 -51.81
N VAL A 937 29.25 -66.37 -50.60
CA VAL A 937 29.74 -67.16 -49.49
C VAL A 937 28.74 -68.26 -49.18
N PHE A 938 29.18 -69.51 -49.30
CA PHE A 938 28.42 -70.69 -48.91
C PHE A 938 28.84 -71.11 -47.51
N ASP A 939 27.90 -71.17 -46.57
CA ASP A 939 28.17 -71.61 -45.22
C ASP A 939 28.38 -73.13 -45.13
N GLY A 940 28.67 -73.63 -43.92
CA GLY A 940 28.91 -75.06 -43.70
C GLY A 940 27.70 -75.97 -43.94
N ASN A 941 26.49 -75.39 -44.08
CA ASN A 941 25.26 -76.13 -44.34
C ASN A 941 24.89 -76.16 -45.82
N ALA A 942 25.51 -75.31 -46.65
CA ALA A 942 25.27 -75.28 -48.09
C ALA A 942 25.68 -76.60 -48.76
N THR A 943 24.73 -77.18 -49.50
CA THR A 943 24.94 -78.43 -50.23
C THR A 943 25.78 -78.21 -51.47
N GLN A 944 26.27 -79.31 -52.05
CA GLN A 944 27.00 -79.23 -53.32
C GLN A 944 26.10 -78.72 -54.46
N ASP A 945 24.80 -79.05 -54.43
CA ASP A 945 23.83 -78.61 -55.43
C ASP A 945 23.57 -77.09 -55.35
N ASP A 946 23.55 -76.52 -54.15
CA ASP A 946 23.41 -75.06 -53.95
C ASP A 946 24.56 -74.29 -54.59
N VAL A 947 25.79 -74.82 -54.46
CA VAL A 947 26.99 -74.23 -55.10
C VAL A 947 26.90 -74.37 -56.62
N PHE A 948 26.43 -75.53 -57.12
CA PHE A 948 26.33 -75.76 -58.55
C PHE A 948 25.26 -74.93 -59.23
N GLU A 949 24.10 -74.72 -58.60
CA GLU A 949 23.05 -73.86 -59.17
C GLU A 949 23.50 -72.40 -59.32
N ASP A 950 24.26 -71.85 -58.36
CA ASP A 950 24.74 -70.46 -58.43
C ASP A 950 25.96 -70.29 -59.36
N THR A 951 26.77 -71.35 -59.51
CA THR A 951 27.92 -71.36 -60.43
C THR A 951 27.57 -71.78 -61.85
N LYS A 952 26.35 -72.29 -62.09
CA LYS A 952 25.86 -72.66 -63.42
C LYS A 952 25.86 -71.42 -64.31
N ALA A 953 26.72 -71.42 -65.32
CA ALA A 953 26.66 -70.41 -66.36
C ALA A 953 25.24 -70.42 -66.93
N ARG A 954 24.51 -69.30 -66.83
CA ARG A 954 23.29 -69.08 -67.60
C ARG A 954 23.71 -69.04 -69.07
N LYS A 955 23.81 -70.23 -69.70
CA LYS A 955 23.80 -70.34 -71.15
C LYS A 955 22.52 -69.64 -71.60
N LYS A 956 22.70 -68.57 -72.37
CA LYS A 956 21.60 -67.94 -73.11
C LYS A 956 20.85 -68.99 -73.92
#